data_AF-A0A7K4CYH7-F1
#
_entry.id   AF-A0A7K4CYH7-F1
#
_cell.length_a   1.000
_cell.length_b   1.000
_cell.length_c   1.000
_cell.angle_alpha   90.00
_cell.angle_beta   90.00
_cell.angle_gamma   90.00
#
_symmetry.space_group_name_H-M   'P 1'
#
loop_
_entity.id
_entity.type
_entity.pdbx_description
1 polymer ?
#
loop_
_entity_poly.entity_id
_entity_poly.type
_entity_poly.pdbx_seq_one_letter_code
_entity_poly.pdbx_strand_id
1 'polypeptide(L)'
;MSEKLGEYLEKKKLIEEKEKFFLEQMEKASKLVEDNKFEEGVQLYMSLIQPAEELKWTDKIATIKSLVFEAREKEKKFAVESQQKLTLQEKKARQKLLYNEALDLMGRASESFNKKQFEDALKVYKESLPLLKEIDANREISIVEEAINQCEAKIKDLKKREEIKQQSRSDEEKAFAAREKALQAAAQDPAKLKEMERIRTIEEKKAKEGAIIDEAMALLDKANMALKEAGSPNFVSTDAKRARYNEAIQLYQDAREKFLDAGWTAEAEKVKATAEGIRKERDAGVEALAKKLTASQDRIAKAQEPVIVTPEQSKPDAMASEALQKKIEQKQKRDAAFAALEEAGKAMEEFEKKPKILGGQLFKENEYPEILRLYRKALGLFKDAGWITEAAKIEESLEIIRKKEKDFLIEKETFNKTQAENQRAEGIKTKELDSRQAAALKRLQRDNIVATKLDEKKRAEKAARDEIDRTLDKAIGYFNKDELALSEQAYTAARDLMIAQGWTNEAASVLDTIKMIREKREKREKLLMKIERSVDETGSYTRGVEQLSETMNMVKAQDLQQSEAEKQAAAEQKLRRKVLEEQYFTVLSKAQELLKNRDYPGAIAGYREALPLAEELQWQSQIQDLKDFIVVAEQKRQQDQQRAVKIEETKLEEELASQLARTSAADVVKDRKAAAAEAPLTPRQREKLVGDEAYEIIDNGNRLHKAGKREEAIEQFKQAIEKFKSIGWNREQEAVVAQIQKVQKEIEDERLVSSKQQEAAKTKLAYEAINDAERCLREKQNEQALACYEKAIEIFEAVNWHKEAGMIRHQMDTVKAELARKLVADTAGSEQARVDKAFAFIDEAKKFQRDKKIFKAVEFANQALDIFKGLGEKWAREIAQVQKFASELEQEKQRKEELIKKLKTGDL
;
A
#
# COMPACT_ATOMS: atom_id res chain seq x y z
N MET A 1 90.30 -35.38 21.98
CA MET A 1 88.88 -35.51 22.39
C MET A 1 88.18 -34.16 22.49
N SER A 2 88.80 -33.15 23.12
CA SER A 2 88.26 -31.77 23.16
C SER A 2 87.95 -31.18 21.77
N GLU A 3 88.87 -31.32 20.81
CA GLU A 3 88.72 -30.77 19.45
C GLU A 3 87.59 -31.43 18.64
N LYS A 4 87.46 -32.76 18.70
CA LYS A 4 86.36 -33.50 18.06
C LYS A 4 84.99 -33.19 18.68
N LEU A 5 84.94 -32.85 19.97
CA LEU A 5 83.72 -32.42 20.64
C LEU A 5 83.36 -30.99 20.22
N GLY A 6 84.35 -30.10 20.07
CA GLY A 6 84.17 -28.76 19.52
C GLY A 6 83.60 -28.77 18.11
N GLU A 7 84.19 -29.54 17.20
CA GLU A 7 83.68 -29.70 15.82
C GLU A 7 82.26 -30.28 15.77
N TYR A 8 81.93 -31.21 16.67
CA TYR A 8 80.58 -31.77 16.77
C TYR A 8 79.57 -30.72 17.25
N LEU A 9 79.93 -29.92 18.26
CA LEU A 9 79.06 -28.87 18.78
C LEU A 9 78.84 -27.73 17.77
N GLU A 10 79.87 -27.35 17.01
CA GLU A 10 79.72 -26.37 15.93
C GLU A 10 78.84 -26.90 14.79
N LYS A 11 79.02 -28.17 14.38
CA LYS A 11 78.14 -28.81 13.39
C LYS A 11 76.70 -28.89 13.87
N LYS A 12 76.49 -29.24 15.15
CA LYS A 12 75.16 -29.29 15.75
C LYS A 12 74.50 -27.90 15.76
N LYS A 13 75.24 -26.87 16.18
CA LYS A 13 74.75 -25.47 16.19
C LYS A 13 74.38 -24.97 14.79
N LEU A 14 75.20 -25.29 13.79
CA LEU A 14 74.93 -24.94 12.40
C LEU A 14 73.66 -25.64 11.86
N ILE A 15 73.43 -26.90 12.26
CA ILE A 15 72.20 -27.62 11.90
C ILE A 15 70.97 -26.97 12.57
N GLU A 16 71.06 -26.62 13.85
CA GLU A 16 69.97 -25.94 14.59
C GLU A 16 69.64 -24.56 13.99
N GLU A 17 70.65 -23.78 13.59
CA GLU A 17 70.46 -22.48 12.92
C GLU A 17 69.78 -22.63 11.54
N LYS A 18 70.19 -23.63 10.76
CA LYS A 18 69.55 -23.94 9.47
C LYS A 18 68.11 -24.45 9.64
N GLU A 19 67.83 -25.22 10.68
CA GLU A 19 66.47 -25.68 11.01
C GLU A 19 65.56 -24.53 11.40
N LYS A 20 66.03 -23.62 12.24
CA LYS A 20 65.28 -22.41 12.59
C LYS A 20 64.95 -21.56 11.37
N PHE A 21 65.94 -21.29 10.52
CA PHE A 21 65.72 -20.55 9.28
C PHE A 21 64.70 -21.24 8.37
N PHE A 22 64.78 -22.56 8.22
CA PHE A 22 63.84 -23.35 7.45
C PHE A 22 62.40 -23.20 7.96
N LEU A 23 62.19 -23.31 9.28
CA LEU A 23 60.86 -23.15 9.90
C LEU A 23 60.28 -21.75 9.70
N GLU A 24 61.09 -20.70 9.88
CA GLU A 24 60.66 -19.31 9.66
C GLU A 24 60.23 -19.07 8.20
N GLN A 25 60.95 -19.63 7.22
CA GLN A 25 60.57 -19.51 5.82
C GLN A 25 59.33 -20.36 5.47
N MET A 26 59.16 -21.53 6.09
CA MET A 26 57.94 -22.35 5.94
C MET A 26 56.70 -21.63 6.45
N GLU A 27 56.80 -20.97 7.61
CA GLU A 27 55.71 -20.17 8.19
C GLU A 27 55.38 -18.97 7.28
N LYS A 28 56.41 -18.27 6.79
CA LYS A 28 56.23 -17.17 5.84
C LYS A 28 55.56 -17.62 4.54
N ALA A 29 55.92 -18.80 4.01
CA ALA A 29 55.30 -19.37 2.82
C ALA A 29 53.83 -19.73 3.06
N SER A 30 53.51 -20.30 4.23
CA SER A 30 52.13 -20.60 4.63
C SER A 30 51.28 -19.34 4.69
N LYS A 31 51.80 -18.28 5.33
CA LYS A 31 51.11 -16.99 5.44
C LYS A 31 50.84 -16.35 4.07
N LEU A 32 51.79 -16.44 3.14
CA LEU A 32 51.57 -15.94 1.77
C LEU A 32 50.45 -16.71 1.05
N VAL A 33 50.35 -18.03 1.25
CA VAL A 33 49.25 -18.83 0.71
C VAL A 33 47.91 -18.49 1.37
N GLU A 34 47.88 -18.22 2.68
CA GLU A 34 46.69 -17.76 3.40
C GLU A 34 46.22 -16.38 2.93
N ASP A 35 47.15 -15.48 2.62
CA ASP A 35 46.89 -14.14 2.07
C ASP A 35 46.54 -14.17 0.56
N ASN A 36 46.33 -15.36 -0.03
CA ASN A 36 46.05 -15.61 -1.45
C ASN A 36 47.18 -15.17 -2.42
N LYS A 37 48.41 -15.01 -1.93
CA LYS A 37 49.62 -14.77 -2.73
C LYS A 37 50.26 -16.10 -3.12
N PHE A 38 49.51 -16.92 -3.84
CA PHE A 38 49.87 -18.32 -4.11
C PHE A 38 51.21 -18.47 -4.83
N GLU A 39 51.50 -17.64 -5.83
CA GLU A 39 52.77 -17.72 -6.58
C GLU A 39 53.99 -17.41 -5.69
N GLU A 40 53.91 -16.35 -4.87
CA GLU A 40 54.98 -16.00 -3.91
C GLU A 40 55.17 -17.10 -2.86
N GLY A 41 54.08 -17.68 -2.34
CA GLY A 41 54.12 -18.79 -1.40
C GLY A 41 54.71 -20.07 -2.00
N VAL A 42 54.32 -20.42 -3.23
CA VAL A 42 54.84 -21.59 -3.97
C VAL A 42 56.33 -21.43 -4.28
N GLN A 43 56.76 -20.25 -4.74
CA GLN A 43 58.18 -19.97 -4.98
C GLN A 43 59.00 -20.10 -3.68
N LEU A 44 58.46 -19.61 -2.57
CA LEU A 44 59.12 -19.71 -1.28
C LEU A 44 59.22 -21.17 -0.80
N TYR A 45 58.16 -21.96 -0.91
CA TYR A 45 58.21 -23.41 -0.64
C TYR A 45 59.23 -24.14 -1.51
N MET A 46 59.26 -23.87 -2.82
CA MET A 46 60.22 -24.49 -3.74
C MET A 46 61.68 -24.15 -3.40
N SER A 47 61.94 -22.92 -2.93
CA SER A 47 63.28 -22.49 -2.50
C SER A 47 63.82 -23.26 -1.29
N LEU A 48 62.94 -23.87 -0.48
CA LEU A 48 63.31 -24.61 0.72
C LEU A 48 63.68 -26.08 0.45
N ILE A 49 63.44 -26.58 -0.76
CA ILE A 49 63.80 -27.95 -1.15
C ILE A 49 65.32 -28.13 -1.12
N GLN A 50 66.08 -27.19 -1.69
CA GLN A 50 67.55 -27.29 -1.77
C GLN A 50 68.22 -27.31 -0.38
N PRO A 51 67.91 -26.40 0.56
CA PRO A 51 68.43 -26.49 1.94
C PRO A 51 68.06 -27.80 2.66
N ALA A 52 66.86 -28.34 2.42
CA ALA A 52 66.43 -29.61 3.01
C ALA A 52 67.17 -30.82 2.40
N GLU A 53 67.51 -30.78 1.11
CA GLU A 53 68.34 -31.81 0.44
C GLU A 53 69.76 -31.82 0.98
N GLU A 54 70.38 -30.66 1.19
CA GLU A 54 71.72 -30.53 1.79
C GLU A 54 71.79 -31.17 3.19
N LEU A 55 70.70 -31.07 3.95
CA LEU A 55 70.57 -31.62 5.30
C LEU A 55 70.03 -33.07 5.32
N LYS A 56 69.74 -33.64 4.14
CA LYS A 56 69.16 -34.97 3.98
C LYS A 56 67.81 -35.16 4.69
N TRP A 57 67.01 -34.10 4.80
CA TRP A 57 65.66 -34.15 5.39
C TRP A 57 64.61 -34.62 4.37
N THR A 58 64.65 -35.90 4.02
CA THR A 58 63.73 -36.51 3.03
C THR A 58 62.25 -36.28 3.34
N ASP A 59 61.88 -36.35 4.63
CA ASP A 59 60.50 -36.19 5.06
C ASP A 59 60.01 -34.76 4.86
N LYS A 60 60.87 -33.76 5.15
CA LYS A 60 60.55 -32.34 4.95
C LYS A 60 60.39 -31.98 3.48
N ILE A 61 61.20 -32.59 2.60
CA ILE A 61 61.07 -32.42 1.14
C ILE A 61 59.72 -32.96 0.66
N ALA A 62 59.28 -34.12 1.17
CA ALA A 62 57.96 -34.67 0.85
C ALA A 62 56.84 -33.74 1.34
N THR A 63 56.94 -33.21 2.57
CA THR A 63 55.99 -32.21 3.09
C THR A 63 55.93 -30.96 2.22
N ILE A 64 57.09 -30.39 1.84
CA ILE A 64 57.15 -29.21 0.97
C ILE A 64 56.45 -29.47 -0.37
N LYS A 65 56.71 -30.63 -1.01
CA LYS A 65 56.06 -30.98 -2.28
C LYS A 65 54.54 -31.12 -2.15
N SER A 66 54.06 -31.66 -1.03
CA SER A 66 52.62 -31.71 -0.72
C SER A 66 52.04 -30.30 -0.58
N LEU A 67 52.71 -29.42 0.16
CA LEU A 67 52.26 -28.04 0.37
C LEU A 67 52.26 -27.21 -0.92
N VAL A 68 53.25 -27.41 -1.80
CA VAL A 68 53.27 -26.79 -3.14
C VAL A 68 52.07 -27.26 -3.97
N PHE A 69 51.75 -28.56 -3.93
CA PHE A 69 50.60 -29.10 -4.62
C PHE A 69 49.28 -28.53 -4.08
N GLU A 70 49.12 -28.50 -2.75
CA GLU A 70 47.95 -27.92 -2.10
C GLU A 70 47.79 -26.43 -2.40
N ALA A 71 48.88 -25.66 -2.37
CA ALA A 71 48.87 -24.23 -2.70
C ALA A 71 48.42 -23.98 -4.15
N ARG A 72 48.88 -24.80 -5.11
CA ARG A 72 48.45 -24.71 -6.52
C ARG A 72 47.00 -25.14 -6.73
N GLU A 73 46.49 -26.12 -5.99
CA GLU A 73 45.08 -26.48 -6.05
C GLU A 73 44.19 -25.38 -5.43
N LYS A 74 44.63 -24.74 -4.35
CA LYS A 74 43.96 -23.55 -3.79
C LYS A 74 43.96 -22.38 -4.77
N GLU A 75 45.07 -22.12 -5.46
CA GLU A 75 45.17 -21.10 -6.51
C GLU A 75 44.15 -21.34 -7.63
N LYS A 76 44.06 -22.57 -8.16
CA LYS A 76 43.07 -22.92 -9.19
C LYS A 76 41.64 -22.70 -8.72
N LYS A 77 41.31 -23.14 -7.50
CA LYS A 77 39.98 -22.93 -6.91
C LYS A 77 39.67 -21.44 -6.78
N PHE A 78 40.60 -20.66 -6.25
CA PHE A 78 40.47 -19.21 -6.11
C PHE A 78 40.30 -18.51 -7.47
N ALA A 79 41.04 -18.93 -8.50
CA ALA A 79 40.92 -18.40 -9.86
C ALA A 79 39.54 -18.67 -10.47
N VAL A 80 39.01 -19.90 -10.32
CA VAL A 80 37.66 -20.27 -10.77
C VAL A 80 36.60 -19.46 -10.02
N GLU A 81 36.71 -19.35 -8.69
CA GLU A 81 35.79 -18.53 -7.88
C GLU A 81 35.84 -17.04 -8.25
N SER A 82 37.03 -16.50 -8.51
CA SER A 82 37.22 -15.12 -8.95
C SER A 82 36.60 -14.88 -10.33
N GLN A 83 36.77 -15.80 -11.28
CA GLN A 83 36.15 -15.74 -12.60
C GLN A 83 34.62 -15.86 -12.53
N GLN A 84 34.09 -16.73 -11.65
CA GLN A 84 32.65 -16.82 -11.38
C GLN A 84 32.09 -15.53 -10.76
N LYS A 85 32.83 -14.90 -9.84
CA LYS A 85 32.44 -13.59 -9.28
C LYS A 85 32.44 -12.49 -10.33
N LEU A 86 33.44 -12.45 -11.20
CA LEU A 86 33.52 -11.47 -12.29
C LEU A 86 32.35 -11.63 -13.28
N THR A 87 32.10 -12.85 -13.74
CA THR A 87 30.97 -13.13 -14.65
C THR A 87 29.61 -12.83 -14.02
N LEU A 88 29.45 -13.07 -12.71
CA LEU A 88 28.24 -12.68 -11.98
C LEU A 88 28.10 -11.15 -11.86
N GLN A 89 29.20 -10.43 -11.63
CA GLN A 89 29.19 -8.95 -11.61
C GLN A 89 28.85 -8.37 -12.99
N GLU A 90 29.42 -8.92 -14.07
CA GLU A 90 29.10 -8.54 -15.45
C GLU A 90 27.62 -8.80 -15.76
N LYS A 91 27.08 -9.95 -15.35
CA LYS A 91 25.65 -10.27 -15.50
C LYS A 91 24.77 -9.26 -14.75
N LYS A 92 25.11 -8.91 -13.51
CA LYS A 92 24.38 -7.89 -12.74
C LYS A 92 24.47 -6.50 -13.36
N ALA A 93 25.64 -6.11 -13.87
CA ALA A 93 25.83 -4.83 -14.56
C ALA A 93 25.00 -4.76 -15.85
N ARG A 94 24.97 -5.85 -16.63
CA ARG A 94 24.13 -5.97 -17.83
C ARG A 94 22.64 -5.90 -17.48
N GLN A 95 22.19 -6.62 -16.44
CA GLN A 95 20.80 -6.57 -15.99
C GLN A 95 20.39 -5.15 -15.57
N LYS A 96 21.26 -4.43 -14.85
CA LYS A 96 21.02 -3.04 -14.46
C LYS A 96 20.91 -2.11 -15.66
N LEU A 97 21.75 -2.30 -16.68
CA LEU A 97 21.72 -1.50 -17.90
C LEU A 97 20.42 -1.72 -18.70
N LEU A 98 20.02 -2.99 -18.89
CA LEU A 98 18.75 -3.35 -19.55
C LEU A 98 17.54 -2.81 -18.78
N TYR A 99 17.56 -2.86 -17.45
CA TYR A 99 16.49 -2.31 -16.63
C TYR A 99 16.35 -0.79 -16.79
N ASN A 100 17.45 -0.05 -16.77
CA ASN A 100 17.44 1.40 -16.97
C ASN A 100 16.94 1.78 -18.37
N GLU A 101 17.38 1.06 -19.41
CA GLU A 101 16.91 1.28 -20.79
C GLU A 101 15.40 1.02 -20.92
N ALA A 102 14.90 -0.03 -20.25
CA ALA A 102 13.46 -0.31 -20.21
C ALA A 102 12.67 0.80 -19.50
N LEU A 103 13.18 1.36 -18.39
CA LEU A 103 12.54 2.47 -17.68
C LEU A 103 12.50 3.75 -18.53
N ASP A 104 13.57 4.05 -19.26
CA ASP A 104 13.61 5.21 -20.17
C ASP A 104 12.60 5.06 -21.32
N LEU A 105 12.45 3.85 -21.87
CA LEU A 105 11.41 3.55 -22.85
C LEU A 105 10.01 3.73 -22.25
N MET A 106 9.77 3.21 -21.04
CA MET A 106 8.48 3.39 -20.35
C MET A 106 8.16 4.87 -20.08
N GLY A 107 9.17 5.67 -19.72
CA GLY A 107 9.05 7.11 -19.55
C GLY A 107 8.61 7.80 -20.84
N ARG A 108 9.30 7.54 -21.96
CA ARG A 108 8.95 8.07 -23.28
C ARG A 108 7.56 7.64 -23.74
N ALA A 109 7.20 6.37 -23.52
CA ALA A 109 5.88 5.85 -23.86
C ALA A 109 4.76 6.57 -23.07
N SER A 110 4.98 6.82 -21.78
CA SER A 110 4.06 7.57 -20.92
C SER A 110 3.90 9.02 -21.38
N GLU A 111 4.97 9.68 -21.80
CA GLU A 111 4.90 11.01 -22.40
C GLU A 111 4.07 11.04 -23.70
N SER A 112 4.31 10.09 -24.62
CA SER A 112 3.52 9.95 -25.85
C SER A 112 2.05 9.67 -25.55
N PHE A 113 1.77 8.86 -24.53
CA PHE A 113 0.40 8.57 -24.08
C PHE A 113 -0.30 9.84 -23.60
N ASN A 114 0.37 10.66 -22.79
CA ASN A 114 -0.16 11.93 -22.28
C ASN A 114 -0.38 12.95 -23.40
N LYS A 115 0.45 12.93 -24.46
CA LYS A 115 0.28 13.73 -25.68
C LYS A 115 -0.83 13.20 -26.62
N LYS A 116 -1.56 12.15 -26.22
CA LYS A 116 -2.59 11.44 -27.02
C LYS A 116 -2.04 10.80 -28.31
N GLN A 117 -0.73 10.59 -28.39
CA GLN A 117 -0.06 9.86 -29.47
C GLN A 117 -0.05 8.36 -29.13
N PHE A 118 -1.23 7.75 -29.11
CA PHE A 118 -1.40 6.38 -28.58
C PHE A 118 -0.69 5.30 -29.39
N GLU A 119 -0.53 5.51 -30.71
CA GLU A 119 0.21 4.57 -31.57
C GLU A 119 1.71 4.58 -31.27
N ASP A 120 2.29 5.77 -31.07
CA ASP A 120 3.68 5.94 -30.67
C ASP A 120 3.92 5.36 -29.26
N ALA A 121 3.03 5.65 -28.32
CA ALA A 121 3.09 5.09 -26.96
C ALA A 121 3.04 3.56 -26.97
N LEU A 122 2.13 2.98 -27.75
CA LEU A 122 2.00 1.54 -27.92
C LEU A 122 3.27 0.90 -28.47
N LYS A 123 3.90 1.53 -29.47
CA LYS A 123 5.15 1.05 -30.05
C LYS A 123 6.28 1.04 -29.01
N VAL A 124 6.47 2.14 -28.29
CA VAL A 124 7.55 2.27 -27.30
C VAL A 124 7.34 1.33 -26.10
N TYR A 125 6.10 1.13 -25.63
CA TYR A 125 5.82 0.11 -24.61
C TYR A 125 6.11 -1.32 -25.10
N LYS A 126 5.86 -1.63 -26.38
CA LYS A 126 6.21 -2.94 -26.95
C LYS A 126 7.73 -3.14 -27.06
N GLU A 127 8.49 -2.07 -27.26
CA GLU A 127 9.96 -2.08 -27.27
C GLU A 127 10.57 -2.33 -25.88
N SER A 128 9.91 -1.89 -24.79
CA SER A 128 10.43 -2.11 -23.42
C SER A 128 10.19 -3.54 -22.89
N LEU A 129 9.13 -4.22 -23.35
CA LEU A 129 8.79 -5.58 -22.91
C LEU A 129 9.91 -6.62 -23.06
N PRO A 130 10.61 -6.77 -24.20
CA PRO A 130 11.68 -7.75 -24.33
C PRO A 130 12.84 -7.48 -23.36
N LEU A 131 13.18 -6.22 -23.10
CA LEU A 131 14.23 -5.85 -22.15
C LEU A 131 13.86 -6.26 -20.71
N LEU A 132 12.60 -6.05 -20.32
CA LEU A 132 12.09 -6.46 -19.01
C LEU A 132 11.99 -7.98 -18.87
N LYS A 133 11.67 -8.70 -19.96
CA LYS A 133 11.64 -10.16 -20.00
C LYS A 133 13.03 -10.78 -19.89
N GLU A 134 14.05 -10.16 -20.48
CA GLU A 134 15.44 -10.65 -20.38
C GLU A 134 15.99 -10.63 -18.94
N ILE A 135 15.45 -9.77 -18.08
CA ILE A 135 15.86 -9.61 -16.69
C ILE A 135 14.86 -10.15 -15.67
N ASP A 136 13.81 -10.85 -16.12
CA ASP A 136 12.73 -11.41 -15.29
C ASP A 136 12.01 -10.37 -14.39
N ALA A 137 11.85 -9.12 -14.87
CA ALA A 137 11.17 -8.03 -14.15
C ALA A 137 9.64 -8.15 -14.21
N ASN A 138 9.09 -9.20 -13.61
CA ASN A 138 7.67 -9.61 -13.73
C ASN A 138 6.66 -8.52 -13.34
N ARG A 139 6.97 -7.68 -12.34
CA ARG A 139 6.08 -6.61 -11.90
C ARG A 139 5.95 -5.54 -12.98
N GLU A 140 7.08 -5.09 -13.50
CA GLU A 140 7.17 -4.07 -14.54
C GLU A 140 6.57 -4.57 -15.86
N ILE A 141 6.76 -5.85 -16.19
CA ILE A 141 6.09 -6.51 -17.32
C ILE A 141 4.58 -6.35 -17.21
N SER A 142 3.99 -6.67 -16.05
CA SER A 142 2.55 -6.55 -15.84
C SER A 142 2.04 -5.11 -16.02
N ILE A 143 2.81 -4.11 -15.55
CA ILE A 143 2.47 -2.69 -15.69
C ILE A 143 2.50 -2.27 -17.17
N VAL A 144 3.53 -2.69 -17.91
CA VAL A 144 3.67 -2.38 -19.33
C VAL A 144 2.57 -3.06 -20.16
N GLU A 145 2.23 -4.31 -19.87
CA GLU A 145 1.14 -5.02 -20.54
C GLU A 145 -0.22 -4.35 -20.30
N GLU A 146 -0.49 -3.88 -19.08
CA GLU A 146 -1.69 -3.10 -18.80
C GLU A 146 -1.72 -1.78 -19.58
N ALA A 147 -0.60 -1.05 -19.63
CA ALA A 147 -0.48 0.19 -20.39
C ALA A 147 -0.67 -0.03 -21.91
N ILE A 148 -0.15 -1.14 -22.44
CA ILE A 148 -0.37 -1.57 -23.83
C ILE A 148 -1.87 -1.77 -24.10
N ASN A 149 -2.56 -2.49 -23.22
CA ASN A 149 -4.00 -2.73 -23.35
C ASN A 149 -4.81 -1.42 -23.32
N GLN A 150 -4.41 -0.47 -22.47
CA GLN A 150 -5.02 0.86 -22.41
C GLN A 150 -4.79 1.65 -23.71
N CYS A 151 -3.59 1.60 -24.28
CA CYS A 151 -3.29 2.22 -25.57
C CYS A 151 -4.14 1.63 -26.71
N GLU A 152 -4.22 0.30 -26.79
CA GLU A 152 -5.00 -0.41 -27.82
C GLU A 152 -6.50 -0.07 -27.73
N ALA A 153 -7.04 0.03 -26.51
CA ALA A 153 -8.42 0.46 -26.29
C ALA A 153 -8.67 1.90 -26.79
N LYS A 154 -7.75 2.83 -26.50
CA LYS A 154 -7.84 4.23 -26.96
C LYS A 154 -7.72 4.37 -28.48
N ILE A 155 -6.82 3.61 -29.11
CA ILE A 155 -6.68 3.56 -30.57
C ILE A 155 -7.98 3.06 -31.21
N LYS A 156 -8.58 2.00 -30.65
CA LYS A 156 -9.85 1.45 -31.13
C LYS A 156 -10.99 2.48 -31.04
N ASP A 157 -11.06 3.23 -29.95
CA ASP A 157 -12.05 4.30 -29.78
C ASP A 157 -11.84 5.45 -30.77
N LEU A 158 -10.59 5.82 -31.06
CA LEU A 158 -10.28 6.83 -32.09
C LEU A 158 -10.68 6.36 -33.49
N LYS A 159 -10.36 5.11 -33.86
CA LYS A 159 -10.76 4.54 -35.15
C LYS A 159 -12.27 4.50 -35.32
N LYS A 160 -13.02 4.07 -34.29
CA LYS A 160 -14.49 4.13 -34.32
C LYS A 160 -15.02 5.55 -34.53
N ARG A 161 -14.41 6.56 -33.89
CA ARG A 161 -14.80 7.96 -34.09
C ARG A 161 -14.51 8.44 -35.51
N GLU A 162 -13.39 8.01 -36.10
CA GLU A 162 -13.07 8.32 -37.49
C GLU A 162 -14.00 7.60 -38.47
N GLU A 163 -14.31 6.33 -38.23
CA GLU A 163 -15.31 5.57 -39.01
C GLU A 163 -16.68 6.26 -38.96
N ILE A 164 -17.13 6.72 -37.78
CA ILE A 164 -18.39 7.48 -37.66
C ILE A 164 -18.32 8.78 -38.48
N LYS A 165 -17.19 9.49 -38.46
CA LYS A 165 -17.00 10.72 -39.27
C LYS A 165 -16.94 10.43 -40.77
N GLN A 166 -16.32 9.33 -41.19
CA GLN A 166 -16.29 8.93 -42.60
C GLN A 166 -17.66 8.47 -43.07
N GLN A 167 -18.38 7.72 -42.23
CA GLN A 167 -19.75 7.29 -42.49
C GLN A 167 -20.68 8.49 -42.60
N SER A 168 -20.58 9.48 -41.69
CA SER A 168 -21.38 10.71 -41.79
C SER A 168 -21.07 11.49 -43.07
N ARG A 169 -19.79 11.59 -43.47
CA ARG A 169 -19.40 12.20 -44.76
C ARG A 169 -19.95 11.42 -45.96
N SER A 170 -19.88 10.10 -45.95
CA SER A 170 -20.43 9.26 -47.02
C SER A 170 -21.95 9.38 -47.13
N ASP A 171 -22.63 9.45 -45.98
CA ASP A 171 -24.07 9.62 -45.94
C ASP A 171 -24.49 11.03 -46.38
N GLU A 172 -23.70 12.07 -46.06
CA GLU A 172 -23.84 13.43 -46.60
C GLU A 172 -23.62 13.47 -48.12
N GLU A 173 -22.57 12.80 -48.64
CA GLU A 173 -22.30 12.71 -50.08
C GLU A 173 -23.41 11.95 -50.82
N LYS A 174 -23.92 10.85 -50.26
CA LYS A 174 -25.06 10.11 -50.83
C LYS A 174 -26.33 10.95 -50.79
N ALA A 175 -26.57 11.69 -49.71
CA ALA A 175 -27.69 12.63 -49.63
C ALA A 175 -27.55 13.73 -50.68
N PHE A 176 -26.35 14.27 -50.89
CA PHE A 176 -26.05 15.26 -51.92
C PHE A 176 -26.26 14.70 -53.33
N ALA A 177 -25.76 13.49 -53.63
CA ALA A 177 -25.93 12.84 -54.93
C ALA A 177 -27.39 12.45 -55.21
N ALA A 178 -28.12 11.94 -54.21
CA ALA A 178 -29.55 11.64 -54.32
C ALA A 178 -30.36 12.92 -54.60
N ARG A 179 -29.96 14.03 -53.97
CA ARG A 179 -30.53 15.34 -54.17
C ARG A 179 -30.23 15.92 -55.55
N GLU A 180 -29.01 15.78 -56.05
CA GLU A 180 -28.63 16.20 -57.40
C GLU A 180 -29.40 15.42 -58.47
N LYS A 181 -29.58 14.11 -58.26
CA LYS A 181 -30.39 13.26 -59.14
C LYS A 181 -31.88 13.63 -59.10
N ALA A 182 -32.41 14.00 -57.93
CA ALA A 182 -33.76 14.56 -57.79
C ALA A 182 -33.88 15.93 -58.50
N LEU A 183 -32.82 16.74 -58.46
CA LEU A 183 -32.70 18.02 -59.16
C LEU A 183 -32.77 17.85 -60.69
N GLN A 184 -32.05 16.87 -61.23
CA GLN A 184 -32.08 16.55 -62.65
C GLN A 184 -33.45 15.99 -63.10
N ALA A 185 -34.11 15.19 -62.26
CA ALA A 185 -35.44 14.65 -62.56
C ALA A 185 -36.55 15.72 -62.50
N ALA A 186 -36.43 16.71 -61.61
CA ALA A 186 -37.40 17.80 -61.46
C ALA A 186 -37.23 18.93 -62.50
N ALA A 187 -36.10 18.98 -63.23
CA ALA A 187 -35.87 19.94 -64.32
C ALA A 187 -36.83 19.75 -65.53
N GLN A 188 -37.58 18.65 -65.59
CA GLN A 188 -38.59 18.39 -66.62
C GLN A 188 -39.99 18.95 -66.30
N ASP A 189 -40.18 19.51 -65.09
CA ASP A 189 -41.48 20.05 -64.63
C ASP A 189 -41.30 21.44 -63.97
N PRO A 190 -41.71 22.55 -64.64
CA PRO A 190 -41.47 23.91 -64.15
C PRO A 190 -42.16 24.26 -62.83
N ALA A 191 -43.18 23.49 -62.40
CA ALA A 191 -43.79 23.66 -61.08
C ALA A 191 -42.90 23.09 -59.96
N LYS A 192 -42.18 21.98 -60.23
CA LYS A 192 -41.24 21.36 -59.28
C LYS A 192 -39.93 22.14 -59.17
N LEU A 193 -39.53 22.87 -60.22
CA LEU A 193 -38.35 23.73 -60.19
C LEU A 193 -38.49 24.87 -59.16
N LYS A 194 -39.64 25.55 -59.10
CA LYS A 194 -39.90 26.59 -58.09
C LYS A 194 -39.96 26.04 -56.66
N GLU A 195 -40.48 24.83 -56.48
CA GLU A 195 -40.50 24.17 -55.18
C GLU A 195 -39.08 23.74 -54.76
N MET A 196 -38.25 23.28 -55.70
CA MET A 196 -36.85 22.99 -55.40
C MET A 196 -36.00 24.24 -55.13
N GLU A 197 -36.24 25.36 -55.80
CA GLU A 197 -35.57 26.64 -55.45
C GLU A 197 -35.93 27.07 -54.02
N ARG A 198 -37.18 26.85 -53.59
CA ARG A 198 -37.59 27.04 -52.19
C ARG A 198 -36.87 26.07 -51.25
N ILE A 199 -36.78 24.79 -51.58
CA ILE A 199 -36.06 23.81 -50.75
C ILE A 199 -34.56 24.14 -50.69
N ARG A 200 -33.93 24.54 -51.80
CA ARG A 200 -32.52 24.95 -51.87
C ARG A 200 -32.25 26.19 -51.01
N THR A 201 -33.13 27.19 -51.07
CA THR A 201 -32.99 28.40 -50.22
C THR A 201 -33.23 28.11 -48.74
N ILE A 202 -34.14 27.20 -48.40
CA ILE A 202 -34.34 26.71 -47.02
C ILE A 202 -33.09 25.99 -46.52
N GLU A 203 -32.41 25.23 -47.37
CA GLU A 203 -31.23 24.48 -46.96
C GLU A 203 -29.94 25.28 -46.93
N GLU A 204 -29.76 26.23 -47.86
CA GLU A 204 -28.67 27.20 -47.75
C GLU A 204 -28.82 28.02 -46.45
N LYS A 205 -30.05 28.27 -45.99
CA LYS A 205 -30.31 28.86 -44.66
C LYS A 205 -29.93 27.90 -43.54
N LYS A 206 -30.36 26.63 -43.59
CA LYS A 206 -30.01 25.63 -42.56
C LYS A 206 -28.51 25.33 -42.47
N ALA A 207 -27.80 25.31 -43.60
CA ALA A 207 -26.35 25.10 -43.62
C ALA A 207 -25.61 26.30 -43.01
N LYS A 208 -26.06 27.53 -43.30
CA LYS A 208 -25.54 28.74 -42.65
C LYS A 208 -25.83 28.74 -41.16
N GLU A 209 -27.05 28.35 -40.76
CA GLU A 209 -27.45 28.20 -39.36
C GLU A 209 -26.57 27.17 -38.64
N GLY A 210 -26.33 26.00 -39.25
CA GLY A 210 -25.44 24.97 -38.71
C GLY A 210 -24.00 25.44 -38.50
N ALA A 211 -23.42 26.14 -39.48
CA ALA A 211 -22.07 26.68 -39.35
C ALA A 211 -21.95 27.73 -38.23
N ILE A 212 -22.98 28.56 -38.05
CA ILE A 212 -23.05 29.53 -36.96
C ILE A 212 -23.15 28.83 -35.59
N ILE A 213 -23.92 27.74 -35.50
CA ILE A 213 -24.04 26.93 -34.27
C ILE A 213 -22.70 26.27 -33.91
N ASP A 214 -21.99 25.69 -34.87
CA ASP A 214 -20.68 25.07 -34.62
C ASP A 214 -19.66 26.10 -34.10
N GLU A 215 -19.67 27.32 -34.67
CA GLU A 215 -18.84 28.43 -34.19
C GLU A 215 -19.23 28.84 -32.76
N ALA A 216 -20.52 28.92 -32.44
CA ALA A 216 -21.02 29.20 -31.10
C ALA A 216 -20.56 28.14 -30.08
N MET A 217 -20.63 26.86 -30.45
CA MET A 217 -20.19 25.76 -29.58
C MET A 217 -18.68 25.78 -29.34
N ALA A 218 -17.87 26.08 -30.37
CA ALA A 218 -16.43 26.24 -30.21
C ALA A 218 -16.05 27.40 -29.27
N LEU A 219 -16.84 28.49 -29.28
CA LEU A 219 -16.67 29.61 -28.34
C LEU A 219 -17.02 29.20 -26.90
N LEU A 220 -18.08 28.41 -26.69
CA LEU A 220 -18.44 27.88 -25.37
C LEU A 220 -17.34 26.97 -24.78
N ASP A 221 -16.73 26.10 -25.60
CA ASP A 221 -15.63 25.25 -25.16
C ASP A 221 -14.41 26.07 -24.70
N LYS A 222 -14.04 27.10 -25.47
CA LYS A 222 -12.98 28.05 -25.08
C LYS A 222 -13.33 28.79 -23.79
N ALA A 223 -14.58 29.23 -23.66
CA ALA A 223 -15.06 29.94 -22.46
C ALA A 223 -14.96 29.06 -21.21
N ASN A 224 -15.29 27.77 -21.32
CA ASN A 224 -15.16 26.79 -20.24
C ASN A 224 -13.70 26.54 -19.82
N MET A 225 -12.78 26.51 -20.78
CA MET A 225 -11.34 26.40 -20.47
C MET A 225 -10.84 27.65 -19.73
N ALA A 226 -11.18 28.85 -20.21
CA ALA A 226 -10.83 30.11 -19.55
C ALA A 226 -11.40 30.20 -18.12
N LEU A 227 -12.64 29.74 -17.92
CA LEU A 227 -13.27 29.68 -16.58
C LEU A 227 -12.53 28.72 -15.64
N LYS A 228 -12.13 27.54 -16.13
CA LYS A 228 -11.35 26.56 -15.35
C LYS A 228 -9.99 27.13 -14.92
N GLU A 229 -9.32 27.88 -15.81
CA GLU A 229 -8.09 28.60 -15.49
C GLU A 229 -8.35 29.68 -14.42
N ALA A 230 -9.43 30.46 -14.56
CA ALA A 230 -9.81 31.52 -13.62
C ALA A 230 -10.18 31.02 -12.21
N GLY A 231 -10.60 29.76 -12.09
CA GLY A 231 -10.85 29.06 -10.83
C GLY A 231 -9.59 28.56 -10.11
N SER A 232 -8.41 28.60 -10.75
CA SER A 232 -7.15 28.16 -10.16
C SER A 232 -6.76 28.99 -8.93
N PRO A 233 -6.24 28.37 -7.84
CA PRO A 233 -5.80 29.10 -6.65
C PRO A 233 -4.50 29.90 -6.84
N ASN A 234 -3.80 29.76 -7.96
CA ASN A 234 -2.44 30.28 -8.17
C ASN A 234 -2.36 31.74 -8.69
N PHE A 235 -3.42 32.53 -8.61
CA PHE A 235 -3.37 33.93 -9.06
C PHE A 235 -2.63 34.84 -8.07
N VAL A 236 -1.65 35.58 -8.59
CA VAL A 236 -0.81 36.51 -7.82
C VAL A 236 -1.46 37.91 -7.69
N SER A 237 -2.40 38.27 -8.56
CA SER A 237 -3.10 39.56 -8.51
C SER A 237 -4.60 39.47 -8.80
N THR A 238 -5.36 40.43 -8.26
CA THR A 238 -6.79 40.60 -8.51
C THR A 238 -7.08 40.89 -9.98
N ASP A 239 -6.20 41.63 -10.65
CA ASP A 239 -6.38 42.04 -12.05
C ASP A 239 -6.18 40.86 -13.01
N ALA A 240 -5.18 40.00 -12.77
CA ALA A 240 -4.97 38.81 -13.57
C ALA A 240 -6.15 37.84 -13.46
N LYS A 241 -6.68 37.67 -12.24
CA LYS A 241 -7.88 36.84 -12.01
C LYS A 241 -9.11 37.45 -12.69
N ARG A 242 -9.32 38.76 -12.54
CA ARG A 242 -10.43 39.49 -13.18
C ARG A 242 -10.35 39.42 -14.70
N ALA A 243 -9.16 39.53 -15.28
CA ALA A 243 -8.95 39.44 -16.73
C ALA A 243 -9.38 38.09 -17.31
N ARG A 244 -9.06 36.97 -16.63
CA ARG A 244 -9.46 35.62 -17.09
C ARG A 244 -10.96 35.36 -16.99
N TYR A 245 -11.60 35.85 -15.93
CA TYR A 245 -13.07 35.83 -15.87
C TYR A 245 -13.68 36.70 -16.97
N ASN A 246 -13.14 37.88 -17.25
CA ASN A 246 -13.63 38.75 -18.32
C ASN A 246 -13.45 38.11 -19.71
N GLU A 247 -12.34 37.41 -19.95
CA GLU A 247 -12.11 36.61 -21.16
C GLU A 247 -13.19 35.53 -21.32
N ALA A 248 -13.46 34.75 -20.27
CA ALA A 248 -14.53 33.74 -20.30
C ALA A 248 -15.90 34.38 -20.56
N ILE A 249 -16.23 35.48 -19.88
CA ILE A 249 -17.50 36.21 -20.05
C ILE A 249 -17.63 36.72 -21.49
N GLN A 250 -16.57 37.27 -22.08
CA GLN A 250 -16.59 37.75 -23.46
C GLN A 250 -16.87 36.60 -24.44
N LEU A 251 -16.18 35.46 -24.27
CA LEU A 251 -16.41 34.29 -25.12
C LEU A 251 -17.85 33.74 -25.01
N TYR A 252 -18.45 33.80 -23.81
CA TYR A 252 -19.87 33.50 -23.63
C TYR A 252 -20.79 34.53 -24.31
N GLN A 253 -20.43 35.81 -24.32
CA GLN A 253 -21.20 36.84 -25.03
C GLN A 253 -21.10 36.68 -26.55
N ASP A 254 -19.92 36.36 -27.08
CA ASP A 254 -19.70 36.11 -28.50
C ASP A 254 -20.50 34.86 -28.94
N ALA A 255 -20.48 33.78 -28.13
CA ALA A 255 -21.30 32.59 -28.38
C ALA A 255 -22.80 32.92 -28.40
N ARG A 256 -23.26 33.79 -27.49
CA ARG A 256 -24.65 34.26 -27.46
C ARG A 256 -25.03 34.99 -28.74
N GLU A 257 -24.18 35.89 -29.24
CA GLU A 257 -24.44 36.61 -30.49
C GLU A 257 -24.58 35.64 -31.66
N LYS A 258 -23.72 34.63 -31.73
CA LYS A 258 -23.84 33.56 -32.74
C LYS A 258 -25.16 32.80 -32.62
N PHE A 259 -25.62 32.45 -31.42
CA PHE A 259 -26.94 31.84 -31.26
C PHE A 259 -28.09 32.77 -31.68
N LEU A 260 -27.97 34.09 -31.48
CA LEU A 260 -28.96 35.06 -31.97
C LEU A 260 -28.94 35.17 -33.51
N ASP A 261 -27.77 35.16 -34.13
CA ASP A 261 -27.61 35.16 -35.59
C ASP A 261 -28.22 33.90 -36.23
N ALA A 262 -28.18 32.77 -35.53
CA ALA A 262 -28.86 31.53 -35.91
C ALA A 262 -30.37 31.54 -35.62
N GLY A 263 -30.91 32.53 -34.91
CA GLY A 263 -32.31 32.61 -34.50
C GLY A 263 -32.66 31.78 -33.25
N TRP A 264 -31.68 31.23 -32.55
CA TRP A 264 -31.82 30.38 -31.37
C TRP A 264 -31.89 31.22 -30.09
N THR A 265 -32.97 31.95 -29.94
CA THR A 265 -33.17 32.92 -28.84
C THR A 265 -33.18 32.28 -27.44
N ALA A 266 -33.68 31.05 -27.31
CA ALA A 266 -33.74 30.35 -26.02
C ALA A 266 -32.32 29.96 -25.54
N GLU A 267 -31.49 29.42 -26.43
CA GLU A 267 -30.09 29.08 -26.14
C GLU A 267 -29.26 30.32 -25.87
N ALA A 268 -29.48 31.40 -26.64
CA ALA A 268 -28.85 32.69 -26.38
C ALA A 268 -29.17 33.23 -24.96
N GLU A 269 -30.41 33.11 -24.48
CA GLU A 269 -30.77 33.52 -23.11
C GLU A 269 -30.19 32.59 -22.03
N LYS A 270 -30.05 31.28 -22.30
CA LYS A 270 -29.33 30.36 -21.38
C LYS A 270 -27.86 30.76 -21.26
N VAL A 271 -27.19 31.01 -22.40
CA VAL A 271 -25.78 31.42 -22.46
C VAL A 271 -25.58 32.76 -21.74
N LYS A 272 -26.51 33.70 -21.89
CA LYS A 272 -26.53 34.97 -21.15
C LYS A 272 -26.64 34.76 -19.64
N ALA A 273 -27.56 33.89 -19.18
CA ALA A 273 -27.72 33.59 -17.77
C ALA A 273 -26.44 32.97 -17.18
N THR A 274 -25.76 32.10 -17.94
CA THR A 274 -24.44 31.55 -17.56
C THR A 274 -23.39 32.65 -17.45
N ALA A 275 -23.30 33.56 -18.43
CA ALA A 275 -22.37 34.69 -18.38
C ALA A 275 -22.64 35.62 -17.18
N GLU A 276 -23.91 35.84 -16.82
CA GLU A 276 -24.30 36.60 -15.63
C GLU A 276 -23.93 35.88 -14.33
N GLY A 277 -24.08 34.55 -14.28
CA GLY A 277 -23.58 33.71 -13.18
C GLY A 277 -22.07 33.86 -13.00
N ILE A 278 -21.32 33.76 -14.10
CA ILE A 278 -19.85 33.92 -14.09
C ILE A 278 -19.43 35.34 -13.68
N ARG A 279 -20.21 36.39 -14.03
CA ARG A 279 -19.96 37.76 -13.52
C ARG A 279 -20.08 37.83 -12.01
N LYS A 280 -21.09 37.18 -11.42
CA LYS A 280 -21.25 37.10 -9.95
C LYS A 280 -20.10 36.31 -9.31
N GLU A 281 -19.69 35.19 -9.92
CA GLU A 281 -18.55 34.40 -9.44
C GLU A 281 -17.22 35.15 -9.55
N ARG A 282 -17.01 35.90 -10.63
CA ARG A 282 -15.87 36.81 -10.79
C ARG A 282 -15.84 37.82 -9.66
N ASP A 283 -16.94 38.52 -9.43
CA ASP A 283 -17.00 39.59 -8.44
C ASP A 283 -16.77 39.03 -7.04
N ALA A 284 -17.40 37.91 -6.69
CA ALA A 284 -17.15 37.19 -5.45
C ALA A 284 -15.70 36.66 -5.34
N GLY A 285 -15.15 36.11 -6.42
CA GLY A 285 -13.83 35.49 -6.46
C GLY A 285 -12.68 36.51 -6.46
N VAL A 286 -12.90 37.70 -7.04
CA VAL A 286 -12.00 38.86 -7.01
C VAL A 286 -12.14 39.58 -5.68
N GLU A 287 -13.36 39.76 -5.14
CA GLU A 287 -13.58 40.33 -3.82
C GLU A 287 -12.99 39.45 -2.72
N ALA A 288 -13.09 38.12 -2.83
CA ALA A 288 -12.45 37.20 -1.89
C ALA A 288 -10.91 37.28 -1.95
N LEU A 289 -10.33 37.44 -3.14
CA LEU A 289 -8.88 37.62 -3.30
C LEU A 289 -8.43 39.01 -2.83
N ALA A 290 -9.21 40.05 -3.15
CA ALA A 290 -9.01 41.40 -2.66
C ALA A 290 -9.13 41.46 -1.14
N LYS A 291 -10.13 40.82 -0.52
CA LYS A 291 -10.26 40.67 0.94
C LYS A 291 -9.09 39.91 1.54
N LYS A 292 -8.49 38.95 0.84
CA LYS A 292 -7.26 38.28 1.31
C LYS A 292 -6.04 39.20 1.22
N LEU A 293 -5.92 39.99 0.15
CA LEU A 293 -4.85 40.99 -0.03
C LEU A 293 -5.00 42.16 0.93
N THR A 294 -6.19 42.74 1.07
CA THR A 294 -6.51 43.80 2.03
C THR A 294 -6.51 43.28 3.46
N ALA A 295 -6.94 42.07 3.79
CA ALA A 295 -6.73 41.53 5.15
C ALA A 295 -5.25 41.27 5.46
N SER A 296 -4.39 41.17 4.45
CA SER A 296 -2.93 41.15 4.64
C SER A 296 -2.34 42.58 4.76
N GLN A 297 -2.94 43.58 4.09
CA GLN A 297 -2.52 44.99 4.12
C GLN A 297 -3.14 45.81 5.27
N ASP A 298 -4.36 45.52 5.71
CA ASP A 298 -5.07 46.13 6.85
C ASP A 298 -4.48 45.66 8.18
N ARG A 299 -3.78 44.52 8.18
CA ARG A 299 -2.87 44.13 9.28
C ARG A 299 -1.67 45.07 9.40
N ILE A 300 -1.40 45.90 8.39
CA ILE A 300 -0.32 46.89 8.35
C ILE A 300 -0.87 48.32 8.58
N ALA A 301 -2.13 48.61 8.22
CA ALA A 301 -2.63 50.00 8.14
C ALA A 301 -3.58 50.48 9.24
N LYS A 302 -4.19 49.64 10.09
CA LYS A 302 -5.12 50.12 11.14
C LYS A 302 -4.47 50.27 12.52
N ALA A 303 -3.55 51.22 12.56
CA ALA A 303 -3.43 52.20 13.64
C ALA A 303 -4.06 53.51 13.12
N GLN A 304 -4.92 54.14 13.93
CA GLN A 304 -5.44 55.52 13.82
C GLN A 304 -6.79 55.77 13.08
N GLU A 305 -7.78 56.08 13.94
CA GLU A 305 -8.80 57.15 13.89
C GLU A 305 -10.27 56.92 13.41
N PRO A 306 -11.24 57.66 14.04
CA PRO A 306 -12.69 57.36 14.12
C PRO A 306 -13.58 58.42 13.41
N VAL A 307 -14.94 58.31 13.43
CA VAL A 307 -15.94 59.44 13.42
C VAL A 307 -17.45 59.00 13.26
N ILE A 308 -18.32 59.42 14.22
CA ILE A 308 -19.69 60.08 14.20
C ILE A 308 -20.87 59.47 13.35
N VAL A 309 -22.00 58.92 13.87
CA VAL A 309 -23.31 59.40 14.49
C VAL A 309 -24.35 60.11 13.58
N THR A 310 -25.63 59.64 13.52
CA THR A 310 -26.93 60.41 13.67
C THR A 310 -28.24 59.55 13.55
N PRO A 311 -29.44 60.00 14.06
CA PRO A 311 -30.56 59.19 14.65
C PRO A 311 -32.01 59.46 14.11
N GLU A 312 -33.07 58.78 14.62
CA GLU A 312 -34.51 59.24 14.86
C GLU A 312 -35.51 58.05 15.02
N GLN A 313 -36.18 57.78 16.18
CA GLN A 313 -37.48 58.25 16.79
C GLN A 313 -38.78 57.93 15.96
N SER A 314 -39.98 57.55 16.44
CA SER A 314 -40.65 57.14 17.72
C SER A 314 -42.12 56.68 17.41
N LYS A 315 -42.78 55.88 18.27
CA LYS A 315 -44.27 55.57 18.32
C LYS A 315 -45.01 56.65 19.18
N PRO A 316 -46.33 56.63 19.58
CA PRO A 316 -47.49 55.70 19.42
C PRO A 316 -48.94 56.33 19.31
N ASP A 317 -50.00 55.47 19.26
CA ASP A 317 -51.39 55.52 19.83
C ASP A 317 -52.31 56.78 19.81
N ALA A 318 -53.62 56.78 20.09
CA ALA A 318 -54.82 55.96 19.83
C ALA A 318 -56.04 56.72 20.47
N MET A 319 -57.25 56.63 19.89
CA MET A 319 -58.61 56.72 20.51
C MET A 319 -59.61 57.71 19.85
N ALA A 320 -60.84 57.22 19.60
CA ALA A 320 -62.11 57.82 20.04
C ALA A 320 -63.32 57.01 19.52
N SER A 321 -64.21 56.62 20.43
CA SER A 321 -65.26 55.63 20.29
C SER A 321 -66.64 56.26 20.50
N GLU A 322 -67.29 56.67 19.41
CA GLU A 322 -68.76 56.89 19.36
C GLU A 322 -69.33 56.71 17.94
N ALA A 323 -68.45 56.52 16.94
CA ALA A 323 -68.76 55.79 15.72
C ALA A 323 -68.91 54.27 15.96
N LEU A 324 -68.72 53.80 17.20
CA LEU A 324 -68.52 52.39 17.54
C LEU A 324 -69.75 51.51 17.26
N GLN A 325 -70.99 52.00 17.37
CA GLN A 325 -72.18 51.13 17.21
C GLN A 325 -72.53 50.83 15.74
N LYS A 326 -72.52 51.85 14.85
CA LYS A 326 -72.61 51.62 13.39
C LYS A 326 -71.33 50.99 12.84
N LYS A 327 -70.18 51.30 13.45
CA LYS A 327 -68.95 50.55 13.22
C LYS A 327 -69.10 49.11 13.67
N ILE A 328 -69.83 48.73 14.72
CA ILE A 328 -69.94 47.32 15.14
C ILE A 328 -70.71 46.50 14.10
N GLU A 329 -71.77 47.04 13.51
CA GLU A 329 -72.56 46.32 12.49
C GLU A 329 -71.83 46.28 11.13
N GLN A 330 -71.21 47.40 10.71
CA GLN A 330 -70.28 47.40 9.59
C GLN A 330 -69.04 46.54 9.87
N LYS A 331 -68.60 46.46 11.13
CA LYS A 331 -67.49 45.62 11.59
C LYS A 331 -67.89 44.16 11.60
N GLN A 332 -69.12 43.79 11.90
CA GLN A 332 -69.56 42.40 11.78
C GLN A 332 -69.65 41.96 10.33
N LYS A 333 -70.19 42.80 9.42
CA LYS A 333 -70.17 42.53 7.98
C LYS A 333 -68.75 42.48 7.42
N ARG A 334 -67.90 43.41 7.87
CA ARG A 334 -66.46 43.42 7.62
C ARG A 334 -65.81 42.12 8.08
N ASP A 335 -65.97 41.77 9.35
CA ASP A 335 -65.29 40.65 9.99
C ASP A 335 -65.75 39.34 9.34
N ALA A 336 -67.01 39.22 8.94
CA ALA A 336 -67.50 38.08 8.15
C ALA A 336 -66.88 38.02 6.74
N ALA A 337 -66.77 39.15 6.04
CA ALA A 337 -66.16 39.23 4.72
C ALA A 337 -64.66 38.93 4.77
N PHE A 338 -63.94 39.48 5.75
CA PHE A 338 -62.52 39.20 5.97
C PHE A 338 -62.26 37.80 6.50
N ALA A 339 -63.14 37.22 7.33
CA ALA A 339 -63.02 35.83 7.76
C ALA A 339 -63.14 34.87 6.58
N ALA A 340 -64.09 35.10 5.66
CA ALA A 340 -64.20 34.30 4.43
C ALA A 340 -62.98 34.47 3.51
N LEU A 341 -62.39 35.66 3.45
CA LEU A 341 -61.17 35.93 2.69
C LEU A 341 -59.94 35.28 3.33
N GLU A 342 -59.85 35.30 4.67
CA GLU A 342 -58.77 34.68 5.44
C GLU A 342 -58.84 33.15 5.35
N GLU A 343 -60.04 32.58 5.39
CA GLU A 343 -60.28 31.15 5.13
C GLU A 343 -59.80 30.76 3.72
N ALA A 344 -60.14 31.57 2.71
CA ALA A 344 -59.69 31.35 1.35
C ALA A 344 -58.16 31.49 1.20
N GLY A 345 -57.56 32.46 1.89
CA GLY A 345 -56.12 32.68 1.93
C GLY A 345 -55.36 31.54 2.61
N LYS A 346 -55.87 31.03 3.74
CA LYS A 346 -55.30 29.86 4.43
C LYS A 346 -55.36 28.61 3.56
N ALA A 347 -56.48 28.36 2.89
CA ALA A 347 -56.61 27.24 1.97
C ALA A 347 -55.59 27.32 0.80
N MET A 348 -55.39 28.53 0.26
CA MET A 348 -54.37 28.77 -0.77
C MET A 348 -52.94 28.58 -0.25
N GLU A 349 -52.62 29.11 0.92
CA GLU A 349 -51.30 29.01 1.54
C GLU A 349 -50.97 27.56 1.94
N GLU A 350 -51.93 26.81 2.47
CA GLU A 350 -51.77 25.40 2.80
C GLU A 350 -51.53 24.56 1.54
N PHE A 351 -52.24 24.87 0.45
CA PHE A 351 -52.02 24.25 -0.86
C PHE A 351 -50.62 24.56 -1.41
N GLU A 352 -50.15 25.81 -1.30
CA GLU A 352 -48.80 26.21 -1.78
C GLU A 352 -47.67 25.65 -0.91
N LYS A 353 -47.89 25.43 0.40
CA LYS A 353 -46.89 24.86 1.32
C LYS A 353 -46.73 23.35 1.21
N LYS A 354 -47.75 22.63 0.72
CA LYS A 354 -47.67 21.18 0.51
C LYS A 354 -46.61 20.89 -0.57
N PRO A 355 -45.61 20.02 -0.31
CA PRO A 355 -44.55 19.77 -1.30
C PRO A 355 -45.16 19.22 -2.59
N LYS A 356 -44.80 19.83 -3.72
CA LYS A 356 -45.24 19.40 -5.05
C LYS A 356 -44.76 18.00 -5.44
N ILE A 357 -43.87 17.35 -4.67
CA ILE A 357 -43.42 15.96 -4.89
C ILE A 357 -43.02 15.32 -3.55
N LEU A 358 -43.77 14.29 -3.12
CA LEU A 358 -43.33 13.36 -2.07
C LEU A 358 -43.20 11.95 -2.67
N GLY A 359 -41.97 11.43 -2.75
CA GLY A 359 -41.74 9.98 -2.92
C GLY A 359 -42.14 9.32 -4.25
N GLY A 360 -42.28 10.06 -5.36
CA GLY A 360 -42.54 9.46 -6.68
C GLY A 360 -44.01 9.14 -7.00
N GLN A 361 -44.95 9.52 -6.12
CA GLN A 361 -46.38 9.59 -6.41
C GLN A 361 -46.91 11.02 -6.22
N LEU A 362 -47.73 11.49 -7.17
CA LEU A 362 -48.52 12.74 -7.12
C LEU A 362 -49.83 12.53 -7.89
N PHE A 363 -50.98 13.10 -7.53
CA PHE A 363 -51.29 14.28 -6.72
C PHE A 363 -52.43 13.96 -5.72
N LYS A 364 -52.53 14.69 -4.60
CA LYS A 364 -53.85 14.89 -3.95
C LYS A 364 -54.72 15.74 -4.87
N GLU A 365 -56.03 15.53 -4.79
CA GLU A 365 -57.05 16.12 -5.66
C GLU A 365 -56.86 17.64 -5.86
N ASN A 366 -57.23 18.16 -7.05
CA ASN A 366 -57.13 19.58 -7.37
C ASN A 366 -57.96 20.39 -6.34
N GLU A 367 -57.32 21.11 -5.42
CA GLU A 367 -57.98 21.92 -4.37
C GLU A 367 -58.37 23.33 -4.88
N TYR A 368 -57.94 23.74 -6.09
CA TYR A 368 -58.29 25.03 -6.69
C TYR A 368 -59.80 25.32 -6.82
N PRO A 369 -60.68 24.35 -7.16
CA PRO A 369 -62.12 24.56 -7.21
C PRO A 369 -62.71 25.01 -5.86
N GLU A 370 -62.18 24.48 -4.76
CA GLU A 370 -62.64 24.82 -3.41
C GLU A 370 -62.13 26.20 -2.97
N ILE A 371 -60.87 26.53 -3.30
CA ILE A 371 -60.31 27.87 -3.10
C ILE A 371 -61.12 28.91 -3.89
N LEU A 372 -61.43 28.64 -5.16
CA LEU A 372 -62.25 29.51 -6.00
C LEU A 372 -63.67 29.69 -5.43
N ARG A 373 -64.24 28.65 -4.79
CA ARG A 373 -65.54 28.74 -4.11
C ARG A 373 -65.47 29.69 -2.92
N LEU A 374 -64.43 29.60 -2.09
CA LEU A 374 -64.23 30.47 -0.92
C LEU A 374 -64.01 31.94 -1.33
N TYR A 375 -63.20 32.21 -2.35
CA TYR A 375 -63.00 33.57 -2.87
C TYR A 375 -64.29 34.17 -3.47
N ARG A 376 -65.15 33.36 -4.12
CA ARG A 376 -66.47 33.83 -4.60
C ARG A 376 -67.43 34.13 -3.45
N LYS A 377 -67.38 33.36 -2.37
CA LYS A 377 -68.16 33.61 -1.15
C LYS A 377 -67.73 34.94 -0.52
N ALA A 378 -66.42 35.17 -0.39
CA ALA A 378 -65.89 36.45 0.07
C ALA A 378 -66.36 37.59 -0.85
N LEU A 379 -66.23 37.44 -2.17
CA LEU A 379 -66.67 38.45 -3.15
C LEU A 379 -68.14 38.86 -2.95
N GLY A 380 -69.04 37.89 -2.72
CA GLY A 380 -70.46 38.18 -2.42
C GLY A 380 -70.61 39.03 -1.17
N LEU A 381 -69.95 38.66 -0.08
CA LEU A 381 -69.99 39.41 1.19
C LEU A 381 -69.44 40.84 1.05
N PHE A 382 -68.38 41.05 0.25
CA PHE A 382 -67.83 42.37 -0.03
C PHE A 382 -68.78 43.24 -0.87
N LYS A 383 -69.48 42.64 -1.85
CA LYS A 383 -70.50 43.35 -2.65
C LYS A 383 -71.72 43.73 -1.80
N ASP A 384 -72.20 42.82 -0.96
CA ASP A 384 -73.35 43.05 -0.06
C ASP A 384 -73.06 44.11 1.01
N ALA A 385 -71.78 44.29 1.37
CA ALA A 385 -71.32 45.35 2.27
C ALA A 385 -71.14 46.73 1.57
N GLY A 386 -71.29 46.81 0.25
CA GLY A 386 -71.08 48.04 -0.54
C GLY A 386 -69.61 48.39 -0.77
N TRP A 387 -68.69 47.42 -0.62
CA TRP A 387 -67.25 47.61 -0.73
C TRP A 387 -66.75 47.26 -2.13
N ILE A 388 -67.13 48.12 -3.08
CA ILE A 388 -66.94 47.88 -4.51
C ILE A 388 -65.45 47.80 -4.87
N THR A 389 -64.60 48.61 -4.23
CA THR A 389 -63.15 48.64 -4.44
C THR A 389 -62.46 47.35 -4.00
N GLU A 390 -62.84 46.80 -2.85
CA GLU A 390 -62.31 45.56 -2.31
C GLU A 390 -62.86 44.35 -3.07
N ALA A 391 -64.13 44.40 -3.47
CA ALA A 391 -64.72 43.39 -4.35
C ALA A 391 -63.98 43.30 -5.69
N ALA A 392 -63.60 44.43 -6.30
CA ALA A 392 -62.81 44.45 -7.53
C ALA A 392 -61.43 43.79 -7.35
N LYS A 393 -60.75 44.01 -6.21
CA LYS A 393 -59.47 43.34 -5.88
C LYS A 393 -59.63 41.83 -5.71
N ILE A 394 -60.77 41.38 -5.17
CA ILE A 394 -61.08 39.95 -5.03
C ILE A 394 -61.38 39.32 -6.40
N GLU A 395 -62.04 40.06 -7.31
CA GLU A 395 -62.24 39.62 -8.70
C GLU A 395 -60.92 39.45 -9.45
N GLU A 396 -59.99 40.39 -9.29
CA GLU A 396 -58.63 40.28 -9.83
C GLU A 396 -57.89 39.06 -9.24
N SER A 397 -58.01 38.84 -7.93
CA SER A 397 -57.44 37.67 -7.26
C SER A 397 -58.03 36.35 -7.79
N LEU A 398 -59.33 36.30 -8.07
CA LEU A 398 -60.00 35.15 -8.69
C LEU A 398 -59.46 34.86 -10.10
N GLU A 399 -59.12 35.88 -10.88
CA GLU A 399 -58.53 35.71 -12.20
C GLU A 399 -57.11 35.13 -12.12
N ILE A 400 -56.31 35.61 -11.17
CA ILE A 400 -54.97 35.07 -10.89
C ILE A 400 -55.05 33.61 -10.46
N ILE A 401 -55.98 33.26 -9.57
CA ILE A 401 -56.17 31.88 -9.09
C ILE A 401 -56.62 30.95 -10.22
N ARG A 402 -57.53 31.39 -11.10
CA ARG A 402 -57.93 30.64 -12.30
C ARG A 402 -56.76 30.40 -13.26
N LYS A 403 -55.86 31.37 -13.39
CA LYS A 403 -54.63 31.20 -14.19
C LYS A 403 -53.72 30.15 -13.57
N LYS A 404 -53.49 30.22 -12.25
CA LYS A 404 -52.71 29.22 -11.50
C LYS A 404 -53.31 27.81 -11.61
N GLU A 405 -54.64 27.67 -11.61
CA GLU A 405 -55.33 26.38 -11.82
C GLU A 405 -55.02 25.80 -13.20
N LYS A 406 -55.05 26.62 -14.26
CA LYS A 406 -54.69 26.18 -15.62
C LYS A 406 -53.23 25.77 -15.71
N ASP A 407 -52.32 26.55 -15.13
CA ASP A 407 -50.89 26.25 -15.12
C ASP A 407 -50.61 24.93 -14.38
N PHE A 408 -51.29 24.68 -13.26
CA PHE A 408 -51.22 23.43 -12.52
C PHE A 408 -51.69 22.22 -13.34
N LEU A 409 -52.77 22.35 -14.13
CA LEU A 409 -53.25 21.28 -15.00
C LEU A 409 -52.25 20.94 -16.11
N ILE A 410 -51.60 21.96 -16.69
CA ILE A 410 -50.54 21.78 -17.70
C ILE A 410 -49.30 21.11 -17.07
N GLU A 411 -48.90 21.53 -15.86
CA GLU A 411 -47.81 20.91 -15.10
C GLU A 411 -48.11 19.43 -14.79
N LYS A 412 -49.36 19.10 -14.46
CA LYS A 412 -49.81 17.71 -14.24
C LYS A 412 -49.76 16.87 -15.52
N GLU A 413 -50.20 17.40 -16.66
CA GLU A 413 -50.14 16.68 -17.95
C GLU A 413 -48.70 16.42 -18.41
N THR A 414 -47.83 17.43 -18.31
CA THR A 414 -46.40 17.32 -18.65
C THR A 414 -45.67 16.33 -17.74
N PHE A 415 -45.98 16.31 -16.44
CA PHE A 415 -45.45 15.33 -15.51
C PHE A 415 -45.89 13.90 -15.88
N ASN A 416 -47.17 13.68 -16.17
CA ASN A 416 -47.69 12.37 -16.59
C ASN A 416 -47.02 11.87 -17.87
N LYS A 417 -46.78 12.76 -18.83
CA LYS A 417 -46.06 12.44 -20.07
C LYS A 417 -44.61 12.03 -19.78
N THR A 418 -43.93 12.74 -18.88
CA THR A 418 -42.54 12.46 -18.48
C THR A 418 -42.42 11.14 -17.71
N GLN A 419 -43.38 10.82 -16.85
CA GLN A 419 -43.47 9.52 -16.16
C GLN A 419 -43.66 8.36 -17.15
N ALA A 420 -44.56 8.51 -18.13
CA ALA A 420 -44.76 7.49 -19.16
C ALA A 420 -43.51 7.27 -20.03
N GLU A 421 -42.76 8.34 -20.33
CA GLU A 421 -41.47 8.25 -21.04
C GLU A 421 -40.38 7.60 -20.19
N ASN A 422 -40.31 7.90 -18.89
CA ASN A 422 -39.37 7.28 -17.96
C ASN A 422 -39.66 5.77 -17.77
N GLN A 423 -40.92 5.37 -17.66
CA GLN A 423 -41.30 3.95 -17.58
C GLN A 423 -40.95 3.20 -18.88
N ARG A 424 -41.09 3.84 -20.05
CA ARG A 424 -40.61 3.28 -21.32
C ARG A 424 -39.08 3.16 -21.36
N ALA A 425 -38.36 4.14 -20.82
CA ALA A 425 -36.90 4.11 -20.74
C ALA A 425 -36.39 3.02 -19.77
N GLU A 426 -37.06 2.78 -18.64
CA GLU A 426 -36.76 1.68 -17.73
C GLU A 426 -37.05 0.30 -18.35
N GLY A 427 -38.12 0.19 -19.14
CA GLY A 427 -38.41 -1.02 -19.92
C GLY A 427 -37.35 -1.34 -20.99
N ILE A 428 -36.63 -0.34 -21.49
CA ILE A 428 -35.50 -0.52 -22.42
C ILE A 428 -34.23 -0.89 -21.64
N LYS A 429 -33.98 -0.26 -20.50
CA LYS A 429 -32.82 -0.55 -19.63
C LYS A 429 -32.84 -1.98 -19.07
N THR A 430 -34.01 -2.50 -18.71
CA THR A 430 -34.17 -3.88 -18.22
C THR A 430 -33.84 -4.92 -19.29
N LYS A 431 -34.32 -4.73 -20.52
CA LYS A 431 -33.95 -5.61 -21.66
C LYS A 431 -32.47 -5.56 -22.00
N GLU A 432 -31.83 -4.41 -21.85
CA GLU A 432 -30.39 -4.27 -22.05
C GLU A 432 -29.57 -4.91 -20.92
N LEU A 433 -30.06 -4.83 -19.67
CA LEU A 433 -29.46 -5.48 -18.51
C LEU A 433 -29.49 -7.01 -18.65
N ASP A 434 -30.63 -7.57 -19.06
CA ASP A 434 -30.78 -9.02 -19.27
C ASP A 434 -29.86 -9.53 -20.40
N SER A 435 -29.69 -8.74 -21.46
CA SER A 435 -28.73 -9.03 -22.55
C SER A 435 -27.27 -8.98 -22.05
N ARG A 436 -26.92 -8.01 -21.21
CA ARG A 436 -25.59 -7.91 -20.60
C ARG A 436 -25.33 -9.05 -19.61
N GLN A 437 -26.32 -9.46 -18.83
CA GLN A 437 -26.21 -10.59 -17.90
C GLN A 437 -26.04 -11.90 -18.66
N ALA A 438 -26.77 -12.12 -19.76
CA ALA A 438 -26.60 -13.29 -20.62
C ALA A 438 -25.21 -13.34 -21.30
N ALA A 439 -24.69 -12.19 -21.72
CA ALA A 439 -23.33 -12.09 -22.27
C ALA A 439 -22.24 -12.32 -21.21
N ALA A 440 -22.45 -11.83 -19.98
CA ALA A 440 -21.56 -12.06 -18.84
C ALA A 440 -21.53 -13.53 -18.42
N LEU A 441 -22.69 -14.21 -18.43
CA LEU A 441 -22.77 -15.64 -18.12
C LEU A 441 -21.99 -16.49 -19.15
N LYS A 442 -22.08 -16.15 -20.44
CA LYS A 442 -21.30 -16.81 -21.50
C LYS A 442 -19.79 -16.56 -21.38
N ARG A 443 -19.36 -15.39 -20.88
CA ARG A 443 -17.95 -15.11 -20.58
C ARG A 443 -17.48 -15.95 -19.39
N LEU A 444 -18.24 -15.97 -18.29
CA LEU A 444 -17.95 -16.81 -17.12
C LEU A 444 -17.82 -18.29 -17.48
N GLN A 445 -18.69 -18.82 -18.36
CA GLN A 445 -18.57 -20.21 -18.83
C GLN A 445 -17.28 -20.46 -19.61
N ARG A 446 -16.83 -19.52 -20.44
CA ARG A 446 -15.54 -19.63 -21.15
C ARG A 446 -14.36 -19.53 -20.20
N ASP A 447 -14.41 -18.59 -19.27
CA ASP A 447 -13.36 -18.38 -18.27
C ASP A 447 -13.23 -19.58 -17.35
N ASN A 448 -14.36 -20.22 -16.99
CA ASN A 448 -14.36 -21.44 -16.18
C ASN A 448 -13.74 -22.63 -16.94
N ILE A 449 -13.99 -22.78 -18.25
CA ILE A 449 -13.34 -23.82 -19.08
C ILE A 449 -11.83 -23.57 -19.21
N VAL A 450 -11.40 -22.31 -19.29
CA VAL A 450 -9.98 -21.96 -19.32
C VAL A 450 -9.34 -22.21 -17.96
N ALA A 451 -10.03 -21.86 -16.86
CA ALA A 451 -9.58 -22.10 -15.50
C ALA A 451 -9.43 -23.60 -15.20
N THR A 452 -10.39 -24.45 -15.59
CA THR A 452 -10.28 -25.90 -15.40
C THR A 452 -9.11 -26.49 -16.17
N LYS A 453 -8.88 -26.06 -17.42
CA LYS A 453 -7.73 -26.50 -18.22
C LYS A 453 -6.39 -26.03 -17.62
N LEU A 454 -6.37 -24.83 -17.04
CA LEU A 454 -5.18 -24.31 -16.37
C LEU A 454 -4.89 -25.09 -15.07
N ASP A 455 -5.91 -25.42 -14.30
CA ASP A 455 -5.78 -26.21 -13.08
C ASP A 455 -5.37 -27.66 -13.37
N GLU A 456 -5.89 -28.27 -14.44
CA GLU A 456 -5.44 -29.57 -14.93
C GLU A 456 -3.97 -29.54 -15.34
N LYS A 457 -3.53 -28.50 -16.06
CA LYS A 457 -2.12 -28.31 -16.42
C LYS A 457 -1.23 -28.16 -15.18
N LYS A 458 -1.64 -27.34 -14.19
CA LYS A 458 -0.91 -27.16 -12.92
C LYS A 458 -0.83 -28.45 -12.11
N ARG A 459 -1.91 -29.24 -12.07
CA ARG A 459 -1.92 -30.55 -11.41
C ARG A 459 -0.98 -31.53 -12.09
N ALA A 460 -0.94 -31.56 -13.43
CA ALA A 460 -0.02 -32.39 -14.20
C ALA A 460 1.45 -31.98 -13.98
N GLU A 461 1.74 -30.68 -13.98
CA GLU A 461 3.07 -30.13 -13.71
C GLU A 461 3.55 -30.44 -12.28
N LYS A 462 2.65 -30.29 -11.29
CA LYS A 462 2.94 -30.68 -9.90
C LYS A 462 3.21 -32.17 -9.77
N ALA A 463 2.39 -33.02 -10.38
CA ALA A 463 2.60 -34.47 -10.34
C ALA A 463 3.93 -34.87 -10.98
N ALA A 464 4.33 -34.23 -12.08
CA ALA A 464 5.63 -34.44 -12.69
C ALA A 464 6.79 -33.99 -11.78
N ARG A 465 6.63 -32.85 -11.09
CA ARG A 465 7.61 -32.35 -10.12
C ARG A 465 7.80 -33.32 -8.96
N ASP A 466 6.71 -33.76 -8.35
CA ASP A 466 6.74 -34.70 -7.22
C ASP A 466 7.43 -36.02 -7.62
N GLU A 467 7.26 -36.49 -8.86
CA GLU A 467 7.93 -37.69 -9.35
C GLU A 467 9.43 -37.48 -9.60
N ILE A 468 9.83 -36.31 -10.10
CA ILE A 468 11.24 -35.91 -10.23
C ILE A 468 11.90 -35.87 -8.84
N ASP A 469 11.27 -35.23 -7.86
CA ASP A 469 11.81 -35.09 -6.50
C ASP A 469 11.99 -36.46 -5.83
N ARG A 470 10.97 -37.35 -5.93
CA ARG A 470 11.10 -38.74 -5.43
C ARG A 470 12.25 -39.51 -6.09
N THR A 471 12.49 -39.28 -7.37
CA THR A 471 13.56 -39.95 -8.12
C THR A 471 14.92 -39.42 -7.68
N LEU A 472 15.05 -38.12 -7.44
CA LEU A 472 16.25 -37.51 -6.86
C LEU A 472 16.52 -38.00 -5.45
N ASP A 473 15.51 -38.09 -4.59
CA ASP A 473 15.65 -38.61 -3.22
C ASP A 473 16.19 -40.06 -3.21
N LYS A 474 15.69 -40.91 -4.12
CA LYS A 474 16.24 -42.25 -4.32
C LYS A 474 17.70 -42.21 -4.78
N ALA A 475 18.03 -41.32 -5.71
CA ALA A 475 19.38 -41.17 -6.23
C ALA A 475 20.38 -40.75 -5.14
N ILE A 476 19.98 -39.80 -4.28
CA ILE A 476 20.73 -39.36 -3.09
C ILE A 476 20.85 -40.52 -2.08
N GLY A 477 19.76 -41.26 -1.85
CA GLY A 477 19.76 -42.42 -0.98
C GLY A 477 20.77 -43.49 -1.41
N TYR A 478 20.84 -43.80 -2.70
CA TYR A 478 21.83 -44.72 -3.26
C TYR A 478 23.26 -44.15 -3.19
N PHE A 479 23.42 -42.84 -3.42
CA PHE A 479 24.73 -42.19 -3.31
C PHE A 479 25.28 -42.29 -1.88
N ASN A 480 24.44 -42.04 -0.88
CA ASN A 480 24.82 -42.11 0.54
C ASN A 480 25.16 -43.53 1.00
N LYS A 481 24.55 -44.55 0.37
CA LYS A 481 24.89 -45.97 0.59
C LYS A 481 26.14 -46.42 -0.19
N ASP A 482 26.74 -45.52 -0.96
CA ASP A 482 27.86 -45.79 -1.88
C ASP A 482 27.53 -46.85 -2.96
N GLU A 483 26.25 -46.98 -3.31
CA GLU A 483 25.71 -47.79 -4.39
C GLU A 483 25.74 -46.97 -5.71
N LEU A 484 26.96 -46.62 -6.14
CA LEU A 484 27.20 -45.60 -7.17
C LEU A 484 26.50 -45.89 -8.52
N ALA A 485 26.37 -47.16 -8.92
CA ALA A 485 25.69 -47.54 -10.16
C ALA A 485 24.17 -47.29 -10.11
N LEU A 486 23.52 -47.60 -8.97
CA LEU A 486 22.08 -47.35 -8.77
C LEU A 486 21.81 -45.86 -8.63
N SER A 487 22.70 -45.12 -7.99
CA SER A 487 22.64 -43.66 -7.90
C SER A 487 22.74 -43.01 -9.28
N GLU A 488 23.70 -43.42 -10.11
CA GLU A 488 23.86 -42.94 -11.48
C GLU A 488 22.59 -43.18 -12.32
N GLN A 489 22.01 -44.37 -12.23
CA GLN A 489 20.78 -44.73 -12.93
C GLN A 489 19.59 -43.87 -12.48
N ALA A 490 19.43 -43.65 -11.17
CA ALA A 490 18.35 -42.83 -10.62
C ALA A 490 18.50 -41.34 -10.99
N TYR A 491 19.70 -40.77 -10.94
CA TYR A 491 19.93 -39.40 -11.43
C TYR A 491 19.68 -39.27 -12.94
N THR A 492 20.02 -40.29 -13.74
CA THR A 492 19.71 -40.31 -15.18
C THR A 492 18.20 -40.31 -15.42
N ALA A 493 17.45 -41.13 -14.68
CA ALA A 493 15.99 -41.14 -14.75
C ALA A 493 15.37 -39.79 -14.35
N ALA A 494 15.87 -39.14 -13.29
CA ALA A 494 15.43 -37.81 -12.89
C ALA A 494 15.71 -36.75 -13.97
N ARG A 495 16.90 -36.80 -14.59
CA ARG A 495 17.27 -35.92 -15.71
C ARG A 495 16.34 -36.09 -16.91
N ASP A 496 16.01 -37.31 -17.29
CA ASP A 496 15.14 -37.58 -18.44
C ASP A 496 13.71 -37.08 -18.18
N LEU A 497 13.21 -37.23 -16.94
CA LEU A 497 11.94 -36.64 -16.51
C LEU A 497 11.97 -35.10 -16.57
N MET A 498 13.06 -34.46 -16.14
CA MET A 498 13.24 -33.00 -16.24
C MET A 498 13.24 -32.52 -17.69
N ILE A 499 13.94 -33.22 -18.59
CA ILE A 499 13.96 -32.89 -20.03
C ILE A 499 12.55 -33.03 -20.62
N ALA A 500 11.80 -34.07 -20.26
CA ALA A 500 10.43 -34.26 -20.71
C ALA A 500 9.48 -33.12 -20.26
N GLN A 501 9.77 -32.46 -19.14
CA GLN A 501 9.04 -31.27 -18.65
C GLN A 501 9.59 -29.94 -19.20
N GLY A 502 10.66 -29.96 -19.99
CA GLY A 502 11.31 -28.76 -20.52
C GLY A 502 12.25 -28.05 -19.53
N TRP A 503 12.61 -28.69 -18.42
CA TRP A 503 13.51 -28.13 -17.40
C TRP A 503 14.98 -28.41 -17.76
N THR A 504 15.44 -27.78 -18.84
CA THR A 504 16.75 -28.08 -19.45
C THR A 504 17.93 -27.64 -18.59
N ASN A 505 17.79 -26.59 -17.78
CA ASN A 505 18.85 -26.06 -16.94
C ASN A 505 19.10 -26.95 -15.72
N GLU A 506 18.02 -27.38 -15.07
CA GLU A 506 18.03 -28.31 -13.96
C GLU A 506 18.56 -29.68 -14.41
N ALA A 507 18.12 -30.15 -15.58
CA ALA A 507 18.64 -31.36 -16.20
C ALA A 507 20.15 -31.28 -16.48
N ALA A 508 20.69 -30.10 -16.82
CA ALA A 508 22.12 -29.89 -17.00
C ALA A 508 22.89 -30.00 -15.67
N SER A 509 22.35 -29.45 -14.58
CA SER A 509 22.96 -29.59 -13.25
C SER A 509 22.97 -31.06 -12.75
N VAL A 510 21.90 -31.81 -13.03
CA VAL A 510 21.86 -33.25 -12.73
C VAL A 510 22.90 -34.01 -13.55
N LEU A 511 23.16 -33.61 -14.80
CA LEU A 511 24.18 -34.22 -15.65
C LEU A 511 25.59 -34.08 -15.07
N ASP A 512 25.93 -32.92 -14.49
CA ASP A 512 27.22 -32.73 -13.81
C ASP A 512 27.36 -33.66 -12.60
N THR A 513 26.27 -33.86 -11.87
CA THR A 513 26.22 -34.81 -10.74
C THR A 513 26.44 -36.26 -11.21
N ILE A 514 25.81 -36.66 -12.31
CA ILE A 514 26.04 -37.97 -12.96
C ILE A 514 27.51 -38.13 -13.34
N LYS A 515 28.14 -37.09 -13.92
CA LYS A 515 29.56 -37.11 -14.29
C LYS A 515 30.46 -37.31 -13.07
N MET A 516 30.19 -36.60 -11.98
CA MET A 516 30.91 -36.77 -10.71
C MET A 516 30.79 -38.19 -10.15
N ILE A 517 29.58 -38.76 -10.18
CA ILE A 517 29.34 -40.14 -9.71
C ILE A 517 30.11 -41.16 -10.56
N ARG A 518 30.15 -40.98 -11.89
CA ARG A 518 30.94 -41.82 -12.80
C ARG A 518 32.43 -41.77 -12.50
N GLU A 519 32.97 -40.56 -12.33
CA GLU A 519 34.38 -40.38 -11.97
C GLU A 519 34.71 -41.05 -10.63
N LYS A 520 33.83 -40.92 -9.63
CA LYS A 520 33.99 -41.59 -8.32
C LYS A 520 33.96 -43.11 -8.46
N ARG A 521 33.05 -43.65 -9.28
CA ARG A 521 32.94 -45.09 -9.57
C ARG A 521 34.18 -45.62 -10.27
N GLU A 522 34.67 -44.93 -11.31
CA GLU A 522 35.87 -45.34 -12.06
C GLU A 522 37.12 -45.33 -11.18
N LYS A 523 37.27 -44.34 -10.29
CA LYS A 523 38.36 -44.30 -9.30
C LYS A 523 38.31 -45.53 -8.38
N ARG A 524 37.12 -45.91 -7.90
CA ARG A 524 36.92 -47.08 -7.05
C ARG A 524 37.24 -48.39 -7.77
N GLU A 525 36.83 -48.51 -9.03
CA GLU A 525 37.11 -49.68 -9.87
C GLU A 525 38.61 -49.82 -10.17
N LYS A 526 39.31 -48.71 -10.46
CA LYS A 526 40.77 -48.70 -10.61
C LYS A 526 41.48 -49.11 -9.31
N LEU A 527 40.97 -48.69 -8.16
CA LEU A 527 41.47 -49.13 -6.84
C LEU A 527 41.26 -50.63 -6.64
N LEU A 528 40.07 -51.15 -6.95
CA LEU A 528 39.77 -52.57 -6.87
C LEU A 528 40.65 -53.41 -7.80
N MET A 529 40.85 -53.00 -9.06
CA MET A 529 41.75 -53.68 -10.00
C MET A 529 43.21 -53.66 -9.54
N LYS A 530 43.68 -52.56 -8.90
CA LYS A 530 45.02 -52.51 -8.31
C LYS A 530 45.16 -53.49 -7.15
N ILE A 531 44.12 -53.61 -6.32
CA ILE A 531 44.07 -54.58 -5.22
C ILE A 531 44.10 -56.00 -5.78
N GLU A 532 43.25 -56.32 -6.76
CA GLU A 532 43.16 -57.64 -7.39
C GLU A 532 44.50 -58.06 -8.02
N ARG A 533 45.17 -57.17 -8.76
CA ARG A 533 46.52 -57.43 -9.29
C ARG A 533 47.56 -57.66 -8.18
N SER A 534 47.49 -56.92 -7.08
CA SER A 534 48.40 -57.13 -5.95
C SER A 534 48.15 -58.43 -5.19
N VAL A 535 46.91 -58.95 -5.24
CA VAL A 535 46.51 -60.23 -4.64
C VAL A 535 47.02 -61.41 -5.46
N ASP A 536 46.99 -61.32 -6.79
CA ASP A 536 47.54 -62.35 -7.69
C ASP A 536 49.07 -62.44 -7.63
N GLU A 537 49.77 -61.31 -7.38
CA GLU A 537 51.24 -61.26 -7.34
C GLU A 537 51.87 -61.72 -6.02
N THR A 538 51.13 -61.76 -4.90
CA THR A 538 51.75 -61.99 -3.57
C THR A 538 51.26 -63.23 -2.81
N GLY A 539 50.21 -63.93 -3.25
CA GLY A 539 49.82 -65.24 -2.71
C GLY A 539 49.60 -65.30 -1.17
N SER A 540 49.44 -64.15 -0.50
CA SER A 540 49.34 -64.05 0.96
C SER A 540 48.17 -63.14 1.34
N TYR A 541 46.99 -63.75 1.33
CA TYR A 541 45.67 -63.10 1.46
C TYR A 541 45.44 -62.42 2.83
N THR A 542 46.18 -62.77 3.88
CA THR A 542 45.87 -62.33 5.25
C THR A 542 46.58 -61.04 5.67
N ARG A 543 47.80 -60.75 5.19
CA ARG A 543 48.51 -59.52 5.59
C ARG A 543 48.11 -58.27 4.78
N GLY A 544 47.78 -58.42 3.51
CA GLY A 544 47.37 -57.30 2.66
C GLY A 544 46.01 -56.71 3.07
N VAL A 545 45.07 -57.56 3.48
CA VAL A 545 43.72 -57.16 3.90
C VAL A 545 43.75 -56.40 5.24
N GLU A 546 44.61 -56.79 6.19
CA GLU A 546 44.80 -56.06 7.45
C GLU A 546 45.43 -54.69 7.24
N GLN A 547 46.49 -54.58 6.41
CA GLN A 547 47.12 -53.31 6.09
C GLN A 547 46.18 -52.37 5.29
N LEU A 548 45.31 -52.92 4.44
CA LEU A 548 44.26 -52.17 3.76
C LEU A 548 43.16 -51.70 4.72
N SER A 549 42.76 -52.53 5.68
CA SER A 549 41.82 -52.13 6.73
C SER A 549 42.40 -51.01 7.59
N GLU A 550 43.67 -51.10 7.99
CA GLU A 550 44.34 -50.05 8.78
C GLU A 550 44.49 -48.74 8.01
N THR A 551 44.95 -48.79 6.75
CA THR A 551 45.07 -47.58 5.92
C THR A 551 43.71 -46.97 5.59
N MET A 552 42.68 -47.78 5.36
CA MET A 552 41.32 -47.29 5.11
C MET A 552 40.68 -46.70 6.38
N ASN A 553 40.96 -47.26 7.56
CA ASN A 553 40.52 -46.69 8.84
C ASN A 553 41.27 -45.41 9.18
N MET A 554 42.55 -45.32 8.82
CA MET A 554 43.37 -44.13 9.03
C MET A 554 42.94 -42.99 8.08
N VAL A 555 42.65 -43.27 6.81
CA VAL A 555 42.09 -42.28 5.87
C VAL A 555 40.69 -41.84 6.30
N LYS A 556 39.82 -42.76 6.74
CA LYS A 556 38.51 -42.40 7.30
C LYS A 556 38.62 -41.55 8.56
N ALA A 557 39.59 -41.80 9.43
CA ALA A 557 39.83 -41.00 10.62
C ALA A 557 40.36 -39.59 10.26
N GLN A 558 41.20 -39.50 9.23
CA GLN A 558 41.73 -38.23 8.73
C GLN A 558 40.66 -37.39 8.03
N ASP A 559 39.80 -38.01 7.21
CA ASP A 559 38.63 -37.37 6.60
C ASP A 559 37.61 -36.91 7.66
N LEU A 560 37.43 -37.69 8.73
CA LEU A 560 36.56 -37.32 9.85
C LEU A 560 37.13 -36.10 10.60
N GLN A 561 38.44 -36.08 10.89
CA GLN A 561 39.10 -34.94 11.51
C GLN A 561 39.05 -33.68 10.64
N GLN A 562 39.27 -33.81 9.32
CA GLN A 562 39.15 -32.67 8.40
C GLN A 562 37.71 -32.15 8.34
N SER A 563 36.73 -33.06 8.29
CA SER A 563 35.30 -32.67 8.32
C SER A 563 34.90 -32.00 9.64
N GLU A 564 35.42 -32.45 10.78
CA GLU A 564 35.18 -31.81 12.07
C GLU A 564 35.85 -30.44 12.18
N ALA A 565 37.09 -30.29 11.70
CA ALA A 565 37.79 -29.02 11.64
C ALA A 565 37.07 -28.02 10.72
N GLU A 566 36.58 -28.47 9.55
CA GLU A 566 35.76 -27.65 8.65
C GLU A 566 34.43 -27.23 9.29
N LYS A 567 33.77 -28.13 10.03
CA LYS A 567 32.55 -27.81 10.79
C LYS A 567 32.81 -26.78 11.89
N GLN A 568 33.93 -26.90 12.60
CA GLN A 568 34.33 -25.95 13.63
C GLN A 568 34.66 -24.58 13.02
N ALA A 569 35.45 -24.54 11.94
CA ALA A 569 35.76 -23.31 11.22
C ALA A 569 34.50 -22.63 10.65
N ALA A 570 33.57 -23.40 10.10
CA ALA A 570 32.28 -22.88 9.63
C ALA A 570 31.40 -22.35 10.77
N ALA A 571 31.41 -23.02 11.93
CA ALA A 571 30.69 -22.57 13.12
C ALA A 571 31.27 -21.26 13.67
N GLU A 572 32.60 -21.15 13.72
CA GLU A 572 33.32 -19.96 14.17
C GLU A 572 33.10 -18.78 13.19
N GLN A 573 33.16 -19.02 11.89
CA GLN A 573 32.85 -18.01 10.87
C GLN A 573 31.39 -17.53 10.97
N LYS A 574 30.45 -18.44 11.23
CA LYS A 574 29.03 -18.11 11.45
C LYS A 574 28.84 -17.28 12.71
N LEU A 575 29.56 -17.60 13.79
CA LEU A 575 29.52 -16.82 15.03
C LEU A 575 30.10 -15.41 14.81
N ARG A 576 31.26 -15.31 14.15
CA ARG A 576 31.88 -14.02 13.79
C ARG A 576 30.95 -13.16 12.95
N ARG A 577 30.27 -13.73 11.95
CA ARG A 577 29.26 -13.02 11.16
C ARG A 577 28.12 -12.48 12.03
N LYS A 578 27.55 -13.29 12.91
CA LYS A 578 26.47 -12.84 13.82
C LYS A 578 26.89 -11.68 14.71
N VAL A 579 28.11 -11.71 15.25
CA VAL A 579 28.64 -10.62 16.09
C VAL A 579 28.76 -9.32 15.27
N LEU A 580 29.26 -9.39 14.03
CA LEU A 580 29.33 -8.24 13.12
C LEU A 580 27.94 -7.71 12.74
N GLU A 581 26.96 -8.60 12.53
CA GLU A 581 25.56 -8.22 12.26
C GLU A 581 24.96 -7.45 13.44
N GLU A 582 25.11 -7.94 14.67
CA GLU A 582 24.61 -7.28 15.89
C GLU A 582 25.27 -5.90 16.11
N GLN A 583 26.59 -5.80 15.88
CA GLN A 583 27.31 -4.53 15.93
C GLN A 583 26.77 -3.55 14.89
N TYR A 584 26.58 -4.01 13.64
CA TYR A 584 26.02 -3.20 12.56
C TYR A 584 24.64 -2.63 12.91
N PHE A 585 23.71 -3.48 13.37
CA PHE A 585 22.35 -3.03 13.72
C PHE A 585 22.33 -2.08 14.91
N THR A 586 23.25 -2.26 15.87
CA THR A 586 23.38 -1.36 17.03
C THR A 586 23.84 0.03 16.61
N VAL A 587 24.85 0.12 15.75
CA VAL A 587 25.36 1.40 15.22
C VAL A 587 24.30 2.08 14.34
N LEU A 588 23.63 1.31 13.48
CA LEU A 588 22.58 1.83 12.59
C LEU A 588 21.39 2.41 13.37
N SER A 589 20.94 1.73 14.43
CA SER A 589 19.82 2.18 15.27
C SER A 589 20.16 3.50 15.98
N LYS A 590 21.38 3.63 16.50
CA LYS A 590 21.88 4.89 17.09
C LYS A 590 21.92 6.03 16.07
N ALA A 591 22.42 5.76 14.86
CA ALA A 591 22.48 6.76 13.79
C ALA A 591 21.08 7.26 13.38
N GLN A 592 20.09 6.37 13.32
CA GLN A 592 18.70 6.71 13.02
C GLN A 592 18.04 7.52 14.14
N GLU A 593 18.33 7.20 15.40
CA GLU A 593 17.84 7.96 16.56
C GLU A 593 18.40 9.39 16.57
N LEU A 594 19.71 9.54 16.31
CA LEU A 594 20.35 10.86 16.17
C LEU A 594 19.75 11.68 15.03
N LEU A 595 19.44 11.03 13.89
CA LEU A 595 18.77 11.68 12.76
C LEU A 595 17.37 12.17 13.13
N LYS A 596 16.62 11.38 13.92
CA LYS A 596 15.28 11.74 14.40
C LYS A 596 15.33 12.93 15.37
N ASN A 597 16.38 13.01 16.19
CA ASN A 597 16.63 14.10 17.12
C ASN A 597 17.22 15.36 16.46
N ARG A 598 17.33 15.39 15.12
CA ARG A 598 17.96 16.47 14.32
C ARG A 598 19.44 16.71 14.62
N ASP A 599 20.12 15.77 15.26
CA ASP A 599 21.58 15.77 15.38
C ASP A 599 22.19 15.18 14.10
N TYR A 600 22.17 15.97 13.02
CA TYR A 600 22.68 15.54 11.73
C TYR A 600 24.17 15.17 11.74
N PRO A 601 25.07 15.92 12.42
CA PRO A 601 26.47 15.52 12.57
C PRO A 601 26.64 14.15 13.23
N GLY A 602 25.92 13.90 14.33
CA GLY A 602 25.94 12.61 15.03
C GLY A 602 25.42 11.46 14.15
N ALA A 603 24.32 11.69 13.42
CA ALA A 603 23.76 10.71 12.49
C ALA A 603 24.72 10.37 11.34
N ILE A 604 25.37 11.38 10.74
CA ILE A 604 26.35 11.17 9.66
C ILE A 604 27.55 10.36 10.19
N ALA A 605 28.05 10.66 11.38
CA ALA A 605 29.13 9.90 12.01
C ALA A 605 28.72 8.43 12.24
N GLY A 606 27.52 8.18 12.77
CA GLY A 606 27.01 6.82 12.99
C GLY A 606 26.82 6.02 11.69
N TYR A 607 26.33 6.64 10.62
CA TYR A 607 26.24 5.96 9.31
C TYR A 607 27.62 5.67 8.71
N ARG A 608 28.62 6.55 8.92
CA ARG A 608 30.00 6.30 8.50
C ARG A 608 30.67 5.18 9.31
N GLU A 609 30.33 5.02 10.58
CA GLU A 609 30.78 3.90 11.41
C GLU A 609 30.15 2.56 10.99
N ALA A 610 28.91 2.58 10.48
CA ALA A 610 28.23 1.38 9.98
C ALA A 610 28.74 0.89 8.60
N LEU A 611 29.35 1.76 7.79
CA LEU A 611 29.88 1.42 6.46
C LEU A 611 30.93 0.29 6.47
N PRO A 612 32.02 0.35 7.25
CA PRO A 612 33.02 -0.72 7.27
C PRO A 612 32.45 -2.06 7.76
N LEU A 613 31.47 -2.03 8.68
CA LEU A 613 30.78 -3.24 9.14
C LEU A 613 29.97 -3.90 8.01
N ALA A 614 29.27 -3.09 7.19
CA ALA A 614 28.56 -3.58 6.01
C ALA A 614 29.50 -4.09 4.90
N GLU A 615 30.68 -3.46 4.76
CA GLU A 615 31.74 -3.90 3.84
C GLU A 615 32.33 -5.26 4.26
N GLU A 616 32.61 -5.46 5.55
CA GLU A 616 33.09 -6.74 6.09
C GLU A 616 32.04 -7.86 5.94
N LEU A 617 30.75 -7.53 6.06
CA LEU A 617 29.63 -8.45 5.81
C LEU A 617 29.33 -8.68 4.31
N GLN A 618 29.97 -7.91 3.42
CA GLN A 618 29.75 -7.92 1.97
C GLN A 618 28.31 -7.56 1.54
N TRP A 619 27.64 -6.70 2.32
CA TRP A 619 26.25 -6.28 2.11
C TRP A 619 26.14 -5.07 1.17
N GLN A 620 26.29 -5.30 -0.14
CA GLN A 620 26.38 -4.24 -1.14
C GLN A 620 25.17 -3.30 -1.22
N SER A 621 23.95 -3.81 -1.02
CA SER A 621 22.74 -2.96 -0.97
C SER A 621 22.78 -2.00 0.21
N GLN A 622 23.13 -2.50 1.40
CA GLN A 622 23.18 -1.73 2.64
C GLN A 622 24.29 -0.68 2.62
N ILE A 623 25.41 -0.96 1.93
CA ILE A 623 26.46 0.03 1.68
C ILE A 623 25.92 1.20 0.86
N GLN A 624 25.10 0.93 -0.17
CA GLN A 624 24.49 1.98 -0.97
C GLN A 624 23.46 2.76 -0.17
N ASP A 625 22.59 2.07 0.58
CA ASP A 625 21.59 2.72 1.44
C ASP A 625 22.25 3.64 2.47
N LEU A 626 23.35 3.21 3.10
CA LEU A 626 24.12 4.03 4.04
C LEU A 626 24.71 5.29 3.37
N LYS A 627 25.24 5.17 2.14
CA LYS A 627 25.73 6.32 1.38
C LYS A 627 24.61 7.31 1.09
N ASP A 628 23.44 6.81 0.69
CA ASP A 628 22.27 7.64 0.41
C ASP A 628 21.75 8.31 1.69
N PHE A 629 21.74 7.61 2.83
CA PHE A 629 21.38 8.19 4.13
C PHE A 629 22.34 9.30 4.58
N ILE A 630 23.64 9.15 4.32
CA ILE A 630 24.64 10.20 4.59
C ILE A 630 24.33 11.45 3.75
N VAL A 631 24.06 11.28 2.45
CA VAL A 631 23.71 12.41 1.55
C VAL A 631 22.43 13.12 2.02
N VAL A 632 21.39 12.36 2.39
CA VAL A 632 20.13 12.93 2.88
C VAL A 632 20.33 13.67 4.21
N ALA A 633 21.13 13.13 5.13
CA ALA A 633 21.44 13.79 6.39
C ALA A 633 22.25 15.08 6.17
N GLU A 634 23.19 15.10 5.23
CA GLU A 634 23.95 16.30 4.85
C GLU A 634 23.06 17.37 4.22
N GLN A 635 22.13 17.00 3.33
CA GLN A 635 21.16 17.93 2.74
C GLN A 635 20.25 18.55 3.80
N LYS A 636 19.73 17.76 4.75
CA LYS A 636 18.89 18.27 5.84
C LYS A 636 19.66 19.23 6.75
N ARG A 637 20.92 18.90 7.06
CA ARG A 637 21.82 19.79 7.80
C ARG A 637 21.98 21.15 7.10
N GLN A 638 22.22 21.15 5.79
CA GLN A 638 22.35 22.40 5.02
C GLN A 638 21.04 23.20 5.00
N GLN A 639 19.89 22.55 4.87
CA GLN A 639 18.59 23.21 4.90
C GLN A 639 18.32 23.87 6.27
N ASP A 640 18.59 23.17 7.37
CA ASP A 640 18.40 23.72 8.71
C ASP A 640 19.41 24.85 9.01
N GLN A 641 20.64 24.78 8.50
CA GLN A 641 21.59 25.89 8.54
C GLN A 641 21.09 27.11 7.75
N GLN A 642 20.59 26.92 6.54
CA GLN A 642 20.00 28.02 5.75
C GLN A 642 18.77 28.63 6.42
N ARG A 643 17.94 27.81 7.08
CA ARG A 643 16.80 28.30 7.87
C ARG A 643 17.26 29.10 9.09
N ALA A 644 18.29 28.64 9.79
CA ALA A 644 18.87 29.36 10.92
C ALA A 644 19.44 30.72 10.48
N VAL A 645 20.17 30.76 9.36
CA VAL A 645 20.69 32.02 8.77
C VAL A 645 19.54 32.94 8.38
N LYS A 646 18.49 32.45 7.71
CA LYS A 646 17.31 33.26 7.39
C LYS A 646 16.60 33.79 8.62
N ILE A 647 16.50 32.99 9.68
CA ILE A 647 15.92 33.44 10.95
C ILE A 647 16.77 34.55 11.58
N GLU A 648 18.11 34.43 11.56
CA GLU A 648 19.02 35.48 12.00
C GLU A 648 18.91 36.74 11.14
N GLU A 649 18.87 36.60 9.80
CA GLU A 649 18.64 37.71 8.87
C GLU A 649 17.32 38.41 9.16
N THR A 650 16.22 37.68 9.36
CA THR A 650 14.93 38.29 9.73
C THR A 650 14.96 38.96 11.09
N LYS A 651 15.71 38.42 12.07
CA LYS A 651 15.89 39.07 13.37
C LYS A 651 16.71 40.35 13.26
N LEU A 652 17.77 40.34 12.43
CA LEU A 652 18.57 41.51 12.12
C LEU A 652 17.77 42.56 11.35
N GLU A 653 16.92 42.15 10.41
CA GLU A 653 15.99 43.04 9.70
C GLU A 653 14.92 43.61 10.64
N GLU A 654 14.35 42.80 11.54
CA GLU A 654 13.43 43.27 12.58
C GLU A 654 14.11 44.21 13.57
N GLU A 655 15.39 43.98 13.91
CA GLU A 655 16.18 44.84 14.77
C GLU A 655 16.55 46.15 14.06
N LEU A 656 16.94 46.11 12.78
CA LEU A 656 17.16 47.28 11.93
C LEU A 656 15.87 48.09 11.74
N ALA A 657 14.75 47.41 11.49
CA ALA A 657 13.43 48.03 11.39
C ALA A 657 13.00 48.65 12.72
N SER A 658 13.32 47.99 13.85
CA SER A 658 13.09 48.54 15.19
C SER A 658 14.00 49.73 15.49
N GLN A 659 15.23 49.75 14.99
CA GLN A 659 16.15 50.90 15.09
C GLN A 659 15.74 52.06 14.18
N LEU A 660 15.22 51.79 12.98
CA LEU A 660 14.60 52.77 12.08
C LEU A 660 13.31 53.34 12.66
N ALA A 661 12.46 52.51 13.25
CA ALA A 661 11.25 52.95 13.96
C ALA A 661 11.57 53.75 15.23
N ARG A 662 12.71 53.47 15.90
CA ARG A 662 13.20 54.27 17.03
C ARG A 662 13.85 55.59 16.59
N THR A 663 14.44 55.68 15.39
CA THR A 663 15.02 56.93 14.88
C THR A 663 13.99 57.82 14.16
N SER A 664 12.85 57.29 13.71
CA SER A 664 11.76 58.08 13.10
C SER A 664 10.61 58.45 14.05
N ALA A 665 10.65 58.05 15.32
CA ALA A 665 9.57 58.29 16.28
C ALA A 665 10.05 58.66 17.70
N ALA A 666 11.27 59.18 17.85
CA ALA A 666 11.84 59.55 19.15
C ALA A 666 11.96 61.06 19.42
N ASP A 667 11.18 61.92 18.78
CA ASP A 667 11.16 63.36 19.11
C ASP A 667 9.78 64.01 19.32
N VAL A 668 8.67 63.27 19.30
CA VAL A 668 7.38 63.87 19.67
C VAL A 668 6.52 62.86 20.43
N VAL A 669 5.95 63.29 21.55
CA VAL A 669 4.92 62.60 22.36
C VAL A 669 5.44 61.66 23.46
N LYS A 670 6.33 62.17 24.31
CA LYS A 670 6.30 61.88 25.75
C LYS A 670 6.07 63.20 26.46
N ASP A 671 4.80 63.59 26.68
CA ASP A 671 4.44 64.60 27.71
C ASP A 671 2.92 64.82 27.94
N ARG A 672 2.01 63.96 27.46
CA ARG A 672 0.57 64.15 27.71
C ARG A 672 -0.18 62.85 27.95
N LYS A 673 -0.08 62.26 29.15
CA LYS A 673 -1.12 61.34 29.68
C LYS A 673 -0.87 60.97 31.15
N ALA A 674 -0.76 61.97 32.01
CA ALA A 674 -0.78 61.78 33.47
C ALA A 674 -1.43 62.99 34.18
N ALA A 675 -2.64 63.38 33.78
CA ALA A 675 -3.46 64.37 34.51
C ALA A 675 -4.88 64.46 33.92
N ALA A 676 -5.70 63.41 34.06
CA ALA A 676 -7.14 63.48 33.78
C ALA A 676 -7.89 62.30 34.43
N ALA A 677 -7.61 62.06 35.71
CA ALA A 677 -8.48 61.25 36.55
C ALA A 677 -9.40 62.21 37.32
N GLU A 678 -10.67 61.83 37.46
CA GLU A 678 -11.72 62.49 38.27
C GLU A 678 -12.61 63.55 37.60
N ALA A 679 -13.24 63.18 36.49
CA ALA A 679 -14.56 63.72 36.15
C ALA A 679 -15.57 62.55 36.03
N PRO A 680 -16.81 62.67 36.55
CA PRO A 680 -17.78 61.58 36.52
C PRO A 680 -18.16 61.28 35.07
N LEU A 681 -17.65 60.15 34.56
CA LEU A 681 -17.95 59.63 33.23
C LEU A 681 -19.46 59.54 33.04
N THR A 682 -19.93 60.22 32.00
CA THR A 682 -21.34 60.16 31.56
C THR A 682 -21.71 58.72 31.21
N PRO A 683 -22.98 58.31 31.35
CA PRO A 683 -23.41 56.93 31.07
C PRO A 683 -22.96 56.40 29.70
N ARG A 684 -22.99 57.25 28.66
CA ARG A 684 -22.49 56.92 27.31
C ARG A 684 -20.99 56.65 27.24
N GLN A 685 -20.17 57.34 28.02
CA GLN A 685 -18.72 57.12 28.03
C GLN A 685 -18.37 55.81 28.76
N ARG A 686 -19.14 55.42 29.78
CA ARG A 686 -18.99 54.11 30.42
C ARG A 686 -19.41 52.99 29.48
N GLU A 687 -20.51 53.16 28.74
CA GLU A 687 -20.97 52.20 27.73
C GLU A 687 -19.90 51.97 26.66
N LYS A 688 -19.27 53.05 26.17
CA LYS A 688 -18.17 52.96 25.21
C LYS A 688 -16.95 52.24 25.77
N LEU A 689 -16.51 52.56 26.98
CA LEU A 689 -15.35 51.89 27.61
C LEU A 689 -15.59 50.39 27.78
N VAL A 690 -16.78 50.00 28.26
CA VAL A 690 -17.14 48.58 28.42
C VAL A 690 -17.25 47.89 27.05
N GLY A 691 -17.73 48.58 26.01
CA GLY A 691 -17.74 48.09 24.65
C GLY A 691 -16.33 47.88 24.08
N ASP A 692 -15.44 48.85 24.25
CA ASP A 692 -14.03 48.76 23.82
C ASP A 692 -13.31 47.59 24.53
N GLU A 693 -13.51 47.44 25.84
CA GLU A 693 -13.02 46.27 26.62
C GLU A 693 -13.57 44.95 26.07
N ALA A 694 -14.85 44.88 25.71
CA ALA A 694 -15.46 43.67 25.17
C ALA A 694 -14.84 43.27 23.81
N TYR A 695 -14.52 44.25 22.96
CA TYR A 695 -13.86 43.99 21.68
C TYR A 695 -12.41 43.53 21.85
N GLU A 696 -11.65 44.09 22.80
CA GLU A 696 -10.30 43.59 23.10
C GLU A 696 -10.32 42.12 23.56
N ILE A 697 -11.32 41.76 24.38
CA ILE A 697 -11.54 40.38 24.82
C ILE A 697 -11.86 39.47 23.61
N ILE A 698 -12.72 39.91 22.67
CA ILE A 698 -12.99 39.18 21.42
C ILE A 698 -11.72 39.00 20.59
N ASP A 699 -10.89 40.02 20.44
CA ASP A 699 -9.65 39.96 19.66
C ASP A 699 -8.65 38.98 20.29
N ASN A 700 -8.55 38.97 21.62
CA ASN A 700 -7.77 37.97 22.33
C ASN A 700 -8.35 36.56 22.13
N GLY A 701 -9.67 36.37 22.21
CA GLY A 701 -10.33 35.11 21.88
C GLY A 701 -10.03 34.63 20.46
N ASN A 702 -10.06 35.53 19.48
CA ASN A 702 -9.71 35.23 18.08
C ASN A 702 -8.22 34.88 17.91
N ARG A 703 -7.31 35.52 18.67
CA ARG A 703 -5.88 35.15 18.68
C ARG A 703 -5.66 33.77 19.28
N LEU A 704 -6.32 33.46 20.39
CA LEU A 704 -6.26 32.13 21.03
C LEU A 704 -6.82 31.04 20.12
N HIS A 705 -7.94 31.31 19.43
CA HIS A 705 -8.51 30.40 18.43
C HIS A 705 -7.53 30.12 17.29
N LYS A 706 -6.89 31.15 16.74
CA LYS A 706 -5.83 31.00 15.71
C LYS A 706 -4.60 30.27 16.21
N ALA A 707 -4.27 30.40 17.50
CA ALA A 707 -3.20 29.67 18.15
C ALA A 707 -3.56 28.21 18.51
N GLY A 708 -4.79 27.75 18.18
CA GLY A 708 -5.26 26.40 18.48
C GLY A 708 -5.78 26.21 19.91
N LYS A 709 -5.74 27.24 20.75
CA LYS A 709 -6.23 27.21 22.14
C LYS A 709 -7.74 27.47 22.20
N ARG A 710 -8.51 26.54 21.62
CA ARG A 710 -9.95 26.71 21.37
C ARG A 710 -10.78 26.85 22.65
N GLU A 711 -10.42 26.16 23.72
CA GLU A 711 -11.12 26.22 25.01
C GLU A 711 -10.90 27.57 25.72
N GLU A 712 -9.67 28.08 25.73
CA GLU A 712 -9.35 29.42 26.24
C GLU A 712 -10.03 30.53 25.41
N ALA A 713 -10.14 30.33 24.09
CA ALA A 713 -10.86 31.25 23.20
C ALA A 713 -12.35 31.34 23.53
N ILE A 714 -13.02 30.20 23.79
CA ILE A 714 -14.42 30.16 24.21
C ILE A 714 -14.61 30.91 25.52
N GLU A 715 -13.68 30.78 26.47
CA GLU A 715 -13.77 31.48 27.75
C GLU A 715 -13.65 33.01 27.59
N GLN A 716 -12.76 33.49 26.71
CA GLN A 716 -12.69 34.90 26.35
C GLN A 716 -14.00 35.38 25.70
N PHE A 717 -14.56 34.62 24.76
CA PHE A 717 -15.84 34.98 24.14
C PHE A 717 -17.00 35.05 25.15
N LYS A 718 -17.04 34.18 26.16
CA LYS A 718 -18.03 34.27 27.25
C LYS A 718 -17.86 35.54 28.09
N GLN A 719 -16.62 35.94 28.38
CA GLN A 719 -16.34 37.19 29.11
C GLN A 719 -16.80 38.42 28.30
N ALA A 720 -16.60 38.41 26.98
CA ALA A 720 -17.11 39.47 26.10
C ALA A 720 -18.66 39.51 26.09
N ILE A 721 -19.34 38.36 26.14
CA ILE A 721 -20.80 38.28 26.26
C ILE A 721 -21.30 38.95 27.54
N GLU A 722 -20.68 38.70 28.69
CA GLU A 722 -21.07 39.33 29.96
C GLU A 722 -20.86 40.85 29.92
N LYS A 723 -19.81 41.32 29.24
CA LYS A 723 -19.56 42.75 29.01
C LYS A 723 -20.64 43.38 28.12
N PHE A 724 -20.98 42.78 26.97
CA PHE A 724 -22.07 43.28 26.11
C PHE A 724 -23.44 43.23 26.78
N LYS A 725 -23.70 42.22 27.62
CA LYS A 725 -24.93 42.09 28.40
C LYS A 725 -25.06 43.21 29.42
N SER A 726 -23.96 43.64 30.05
CA SER A 726 -23.97 44.74 31.02
C SER A 726 -24.32 46.11 30.42
N ILE A 727 -24.15 46.27 29.10
CA ILE A 727 -24.48 47.50 28.35
C ILE A 727 -25.72 47.37 27.44
N GLY A 728 -26.35 46.19 27.38
CA GLY A 728 -27.57 45.96 26.60
C GLY A 728 -27.37 45.78 25.09
N TRP A 729 -26.17 45.44 24.64
CA TRP A 729 -25.82 45.26 23.23
C TRP A 729 -26.11 43.83 22.74
N ASN A 730 -27.39 43.54 22.51
CA ASN A 730 -27.86 42.18 22.20
C ASN A 730 -27.37 41.65 20.84
N ARG A 731 -27.18 42.53 19.85
CA ARG A 731 -26.76 42.11 18.50
C ARG A 731 -25.32 41.59 18.50
N GLU A 732 -24.45 42.29 19.20
CA GLU A 732 -23.04 41.95 19.38
C GLU A 732 -22.92 40.68 20.24
N GLN A 733 -23.76 40.56 21.27
CA GLN A 733 -23.87 39.33 22.04
C GLN A 733 -24.21 38.11 21.15
N GLU A 734 -25.25 38.20 20.32
CA GLU A 734 -25.64 37.14 19.39
C GLU A 734 -24.52 36.76 18.41
N ALA A 735 -23.77 37.76 17.92
CA ALA A 735 -22.63 37.53 17.04
C ALA A 735 -21.51 36.74 17.74
N VAL A 736 -21.21 37.07 19.01
CA VAL A 736 -20.21 36.33 19.80
C VAL A 736 -20.69 34.92 20.15
N VAL A 737 -21.98 34.72 20.42
CA VAL A 737 -22.58 33.39 20.63
C VAL A 737 -22.42 32.52 19.38
N ALA A 738 -22.68 33.06 18.19
CA ALA A 738 -22.46 32.34 16.93
C ALA A 738 -20.98 31.97 16.73
N GLN A 739 -20.05 32.85 17.14
CA GLN A 739 -18.61 32.57 17.13
C GLN A 739 -18.26 31.40 18.05
N ILE A 740 -18.82 31.36 19.26
CA ILE A 740 -18.63 30.24 20.21
C ILE A 740 -19.14 28.92 19.63
N GLN A 741 -20.35 28.92 19.06
CA GLN A 741 -20.93 27.71 18.45
C GLN A 741 -20.06 27.18 17.31
N LYS A 742 -19.48 28.07 16.50
CA LYS A 742 -18.55 27.69 15.44
C LYS A 742 -17.29 27.01 16.01
N VAL A 743 -16.66 27.61 17.03
CA VAL A 743 -15.47 27.02 17.66
C VAL A 743 -15.79 25.69 18.35
N GLN A 744 -16.95 25.58 19.00
CA GLN A 744 -17.40 24.32 19.61
C GLN A 744 -17.59 23.21 18.57
N LYS A 745 -18.20 23.54 17.43
CA LYS A 745 -18.33 22.59 16.31
C LYS A 745 -16.96 22.13 15.79
N GLU A 746 -15.99 23.04 15.66
CA GLU A 746 -14.62 22.67 15.27
C GLU A 746 -13.93 21.74 16.29
N ILE A 747 -14.16 21.94 17.60
CA ILE A 747 -13.66 21.03 18.65
C ILE A 747 -14.31 19.64 18.52
N GLU A 748 -15.63 19.59 18.30
CA GLU A 748 -16.38 18.33 18.12
C GLU A 748 -15.88 17.56 16.88
N ASP A 749 -15.71 18.25 15.75
CA ASP A 749 -15.19 17.69 14.51
C ASP A 749 -13.76 17.15 14.70
N GLU A 750 -12.90 17.87 15.42
CA GLU A 750 -11.54 17.42 15.72
C GLU A 750 -11.51 16.21 16.67
N ARG A 751 -12.37 16.19 17.70
CA ARG A 751 -12.54 15.03 18.58
C ARG A 751 -13.03 13.81 17.79
N LEU A 752 -13.95 13.99 16.85
CA LEU A 752 -14.42 12.93 15.97
C LEU A 752 -13.29 12.41 15.06
N VAL A 753 -12.48 13.29 14.50
CA VAL A 753 -11.31 12.91 13.69
C VAL A 753 -10.28 12.16 14.54
N SER A 754 -9.96 12.66 15.74
CA SER A 754 -9.03 12.00 16.66
C SER A 754 -9.53 10.63 17.11
N SER A 755 -10.83 10.51 17.42
CA SER A 755 -11.49 9.24 17.73
C SER A 755 -11.39 8.26 16.56
N LYS A 756 -11.69 8.69 15.32
CA LYS A 756 -11.52 7.86 14.11
C LYS A 756 -10.06 7.45 13.87
N GLN A 757 -9.11 8.33 14.15
CA GLN A 757 -7.67 8.01 14.05
C GLN A 757 -7.24 6.97 15.09
N GLN A 758 -7.75 7.08 16.33
CA GLN A 758 -7.52 6.08 17.37
C GLN A 758 -8.16 4.74 17.02
N GLU A 759 -9.38 4.74 16.46
CA GLU A 759 -10.02 3.52 15.94
C GLU A 759 -9.19 2.89 14.82
N ALA A 760 -8.76 3.67 13.82
CA ALA A 760 -7.91 3.19 12.74
C ALA A 760 -6.57 2.62 13.24
N ALA A 761 -5.95 3.25 14.25
CA ALA A 761 -4.73 2.74 14.87
C ALA A 761 -4.96 1.41 15.60
N LYS A 762 -6.08 1.27 16.33
CA LYS A 762 -6.48 0.00 16.96
C LYS A 762 -6.75 -1.08 15.91
N THR A 763 -7.45 -0.76 14.83
CA THR A 763 -7.69 -1.70 13.73
C THR A 763 -6.38 -2.17 13.10
N LYS A 764 -5.41 -1.25 12.90
CA LYS A 764 -4.09 -1.62 12.39
C LYS A 764 -3.36 -2.61 13.31
N LEU A 765 -3.37 -2.36 14.63
CA LEU A 765 -2.77 -3.28 15.61
C LEU A 765 -3.47 -4.66 15.61
N ALA A 766 -4.78 -4.71 15.39
CA ALA A 766 -5.52 -5.97 15.28
C ALA A 766 -5.07 -6.79 14.06
N TYR A 767 -4.86 -6.15 12.91
CA TYR A 767 -4.34 -6.82 11.72
C TYR A 767 -2.87 -7.24 11.87
N GLU A 768 -2.04 -6.45 12.54
CA GLU A 768 -0.66 -6.84 12.87
C GLU A 768 -0.66 -8.11 13.76
N ALA A 769 -1.55 -8.19 14.76
CA ALA A 769 -1.70 -9.39 15.58
C ALA A 769 -2.16 -10.62 14.78
N ILE A 770 -3.05 -10.47 13.79
CA ILE A 770 -3.42 -11.55 12.87
C ILE A 770 -2.20 -12.01 12.05
N ASN A 771 -1.45 -11.08 11.47
CA ASN A 771 -0.27 -11.40 10.65
C ASN A 771 0.81 -12.12 11.48
N ASP A 772 1.00 -11.71 12.73
CA ASP A 772 1.88 -12.39 13.67
C ASP A 772 1.37 -13.81 13.99
N ALA A 773 0.06 -13.99 14.19
CA ALA A 773 -0.53 -15.31 14.39
C ALA A 773 -0.28 -16.24 13.19
N GLU A 774 -0.49 -15.74 11.96
CA GLU A 774 -0.22 -16.49 10.74
C GLU A 774 1.27 -16.81 10.56
N ARG A 775 2.17 -15.91 10.98
CA ARG A 775 3.60 -16.17 11.01
C ARG A 775 3.94 -17.29 11.99
N CYS A 776 3.42 -17.24 13.22
CA CYS A 776 3.60 -18.30 14.21
C CYS A 776 3.06 -19.66 13.72
N LEU A 777 1.94 -19.68 13.00
CA LEU A 777 1.42 -20.91 12.38
C LEU A 777 2.39 -21.50 11.34
N ARG A 778 3.00 -20.67 10.48
CA ARG A 778 4.02 -21.12 9.50
C ARG A 778 5.26 -21.70 10.19
N GLU A 779 5.62 -21.15 11.34
CA GLU A 779 6.74 -21.61 12.18
C GLU A 779 6.37 -22.80 13.08
N LYS A 780 5.14 -23.33 12.98
CA LYS A 780 4.59 -24.43 13.80
C LYS A 780 4.47 -24.09 15.30
N GLN A 781 4.49 -22.81 15.67
CA GLN A 781 4.31 -22.32 17.03
C GLN A 781 2.83 -22.06 17.33
N ASN A 782 2.04 -23.14 17.37
CA ASN A 782 0.58 -23.04 17.46
C ASN A 782 0.08 -22.32 18.73
N GLU A 783 0.75 -22.51 19.88
CA GLU A 783 0.35 -21.84 21.13
C GLU A 783 0.52 -20.32 21.05
N GLN A 784 1.61 -19.85 20.44
CA GLN A 784 1.85 -18.42 20.24
C GLN A 784 0.87 -17.83 19.23
N ALA A 785 0.52 -18.59 18.17
CA ALA A 785 -0.50 -18.18 17.22
C ALA A 785 -1.87 -17.98 17.89
N LEU A 786 -2.26 -18.87 18.81
CA LEU A 786 -3.50 -18.73 19.57
C LEU A 786 -3.50 -17.46 20.43
N ALA A 787 -2.39 -17.15 21.12
CA ALA A 787 -2.27 -15.92 21.90
C ALA A 787 -2.38 -14.66 21.03
N CYS A 788 -1.79 -14.67 19.84
CA CYS A 788 -1.90 -13.58 18.87
C CYS A 788 -3.34 -13.41 18.35
N TYR A 789 -4.06 -14.50 18.08
CA TYR A 789 -5.48 -14.43 17.70
C TYR A 789 -6.37 -13.92 18.83
N GLU A 790 -6.14 -14.34 20.08
CA GLU A 790 -6.88 -13.82 21.25
C GLU A 790 -6.69 -12.31 21.40
N LYS A 791 -5.45 -11.83 21.24
CA LYS A 791 -5.15 -10.39 21.23
C LYS A 791 -5.88 -9.65 20.10
N ALA A 792 -5.93 -10.22 18.90
CA ALA A 792 -6.66 -9.62 17.77
C ALA A 792 -8.17 -9.52 18.07
N ILE A 793 -8.76 -10.58 18.64
CA ILE A 793 -10.18 -10.63 19.05
C ILE A 793 -10.48 -9.55 20.09
N GLU A 794 -9.66 -9.43 21.14
CA GLU A 794 -9.82 -8.41 22.19
C GLU A 794 -9.83 -6.99 21.59
N ILE A 795 -8.92 -6.73 20.64
CA ILE A 795 -8.84 -5.43 19.97
C ILE A 795 -10.08 -5.18 19.10
N PHE A 796 -10.55 -6.16 18.32
CA PHE A 796 -11.76 -5.98 17.49
C PHE A 796 -13.03 -5.81 18.32
N GLU A 797 -13.16 -6.51 19.45
CA GLU A 797 -14.28 -6.32 20.39
C GLU A 797 -14.27 -4.94 21.03
N ALA A 798 -13.10 -4.41 21.39
CA ALA A 798 -12.97 -3.06 21.95
C ALA A 798 -13.36 -1.95 20.96
N VAL A 799 -13.41 -2.24 19.65
CA VAL A 799 -13.86 -1.32 18.59
C VAL A 799 -15.29 -1.66 18.10
N ASN A 800 -15.99 -2.59 18.76
CA ASN A 800 -17.32 -3.10 18.38
C ASN A 800 -17.39 -3.75 16.98
N TRP A 801 -16.29 -4.34 16.51
CA TRP A 801 -16.21 -5.08 15.23
C TRP A 801 -16.46 -6.58 15.45
N HIS A 802 -17.68 -6.91 15.89
CA HIS A 802 -18.00 -8.27 16.33
C HIS A 802 -17.95 -9.33 15.21
N LYS A 803 -18.12 -8.93 13.95
CA LYS A 803 -18.10 -9.86 12.81
C LYS A 803 -16.68 -10.36 12.55
N GLU A 804 -15.71 -9.44 12.54
CA GLU A 804 -14.28 -9.72 12.38
C GLU A 804 -13.76 -10.56 13.54
N ALA A 805 -14.11 -10.18 14.78
CA ALA A 805 -13.82 -10.99 15.96
C ALA A 805 -14.39 -12.43 15.83
N GLY A 806 -15.62 -12.57 15.32
CA GLY A 806 -16.24 -13.87 15.07
C GLY A 806 -15.50 -14.73 14.03
N MET A 807 -15.01 -14.13 12.94
CA MET A 807 -14.20 -14.83 11.94
C MET A 807 -12.88 -15.34 12.52
N ILE A 808 -12.22 -14.52 13.34
CA ILE A 808 -10.95 -14.89 13.97
C ILE A 808 -11.15 -15.98 15.03
N ARG A 809 -12.24 -15.93 15.82
CA ARG A 809 -12.59 -17.02 16.74
C ARG A 809 -12.74 -18.34 16.00
N HIS A 810 -13.39 -18.35 14.84
CA HIS A 810 -13.53 -19.57 14.04
C HIS A 810 -12.17 -20.11 13.53
N GLN A 811 -11.26 -19.23 13.11
CA GLN A 811 -9.89 -19.61 12.75
C GLN A 811 -9.14 -20.18 13.96
N MET A 812 -9.23 -19.50 15.12
CA MET A 812 -8.64 -19.95 16.38
C MET A 812 -9.16 -21.34 16.79
N ASP A 813 -10.47 -21.59 16.68
CA ASP A 813 -11.07 -22.89 16.99
C ASP A 813 -10.57 -23.99 16.04
N THR A 814 -10.34 -23.66 14.77
CA THR A 814 -9.75 -24.58 13.79
C THR A 814 -8.33 -24.98 14.20
N VAL A 815 -7.51 -24.00 14.60
CA VAL A 815 -6.14 -24.25 15.10
C VAL A 815 -6.17 -25.07 16.40
N LYS A 816 -7.08 -24.77 17.33
CA LYS A 816 -7.28 -25.55 18.57
C LYS A 816 -7.67 -27.00 18.25
N ALA A 817 -8.54 -27.22 17.27
CA ALA A 817 -8.93 -28.55 16.82
C ALA A 817 -7.76 -29.31 16.17
N GLU A 818 -6.93 -28.65 15.36
CA GLU A 818 -5.72 -29.27 14.80
C GLU A 818 -4.68 -29.60 15.87
N LEU A 819 -4.48 -28.71 16.85
CA LEU A 819 -3.61 -28.96 17.99
C LEU A 819 -4.11 -30.18 18.77
N ALA A 820 -5.42 -30.26 19.03
CA ALA A 820 -6.02 -31.41 19.70
C ALA A 820 -5.83 -32.70 18.90
N ARG A 821 -6.00 -32.67 17.56
CA ARG A 821 -5.71 -33.83 16.70
C ARG A 821 -4.25 -34.24 16.74
N LYS A 822 -3.31 -33.29 16.74
CA LYS A 822 -1.87 -33.58 16.88
C LYS A 822 -1.55 -34.13 18.25
N LEU A 823 -2.10 -33.55 19.32
CA LEU A 823 -1.90 -34.04 20.68
C LEU A 823 -2.47 -35.45 20.84
N VAL A 824 -3.63 -35.73 20.23
CA VAL A 824 -4.19 -37.09 20.14
C VAL A 824 -3.33 -38.00 19.29
N ALA A 825 -2.73 -37.53 18.18
CA ALA A 825 -1.81 -38.34 17.35
C ALA A 825 -0.45 -38.59 18.02
N ASP A 826 0.02 -37.68 18.88
CA ASP A 826 1.27 -37.78 19.62
C ASP A 826 1.08 -38.61 20.90
N THR A 827 -0.06 -38.46 21.60
CA THR A 827 -0.42 -39.30 22.75
C THR A 827 -0.91 -40.68 22.33
N ALA A 828 -1.67 -40.78 21.24
CA ALA A 828 -1.82 -41.98 20.44
C ALA A 828 -0.69 -42.06 19.40
N GLY A 829 0.56 -41.89 19.84
CA GLY A 829 1.72 -42.39 19.10
C GLY A 829 1.32 -43.78 18.64
N SER A 830 1.29 -43.94 17.30
CA SER A 830 0.44 -44.92 16.63
C SER A 830 0.49 -46.25 17.37
N GLU A 831 -0.62 -46.99 17.40
CA GLU A 831 -0.63 -48.36 17.90
C GLU A 831 0.65 -49.10 17.45
N GLN A 832 1.08 -48.85 16.20
CA GLN A 832 2.37 -49.25 15.64
C GLN A 832 3.62 -48.74 16.37
N ALA A 833 3.78 -47.46 16.70
CA ALA A 833 4.96 -46.95 17.43
C ALA A 833 5.07 -47.53 18.85
N ARG A 834 3.93 -47.75 19.53
CA ARG A 834 3.90 -48.42 20.84
C ARG A 834 4.27 -49.90 20.69
N VAL A 835 3.79 -50.55 19.64
CA VAL A 835 4.14 -51.92 19.26
C VAL A 835 5.64 -52.05 18.94
N ASP A 836 6.19 -51.15 18.13
CA ASP A 836 7.60 -51.13 17.75
C ASP A 836 8.49 -50.92 18.99
N LYS A 837 8.07 -50.05 19.92
CA LYS A 837 8.75 -49.86 21.21
C LYS A 837 8.68 -51.10 22.09
N ALA A 838 7.53 -51.79 22.13
CA ALA A 838 7.39 -53.04 22.88
C ALA A 838 8.28 -54.15 22.28
N PHE A 839 8.37 -54.24 20.95
CA PHE A 839 9.28 -55.17 20.28
C PHE A 839 10.75 -54.83 20.52
N ALA A 840 11.13 -53.55 20.53
CA ALA A 840 12.48 -53.13 20.88
C ALA A 840 12.86 -53.57 22.31
N PHE A 841 11.95 -53.47 23.27
CA PHE A 841 12.18 -53.97 24.63
C PHE A 841 12.30 -55.50 24.70
N ILE A 842 11.56 -56.25 23.87
CA ILE A 842 11.76 -57.71 23.74
C ILE A 842 13.17 -58.01 23.22
N ASP A 843 13.63 -57.29 22.20
CA ASP A 843 14.96 -57.51 21.62
C ASP A 843 16.08 -57.16 22.60
N GLU A 844 15.92 -56.08 23.37
CA GLU A 844 16.82 -55.75 24.47
C GLU A 844 16.81 -56.81 25.56
N ALA A 845 15.64 -57.31 25.96
CA ALA A 845 15.53 -58.39 26.93
C ALA A 845 16.27 -59.65 26.47
N LYS A 846 16.09 -60.07 25.21
CA LYS A 846 16.82 -61.20 24.61
C LYS A 846 18.33 -60.95 24.52
N LYS A 847 18.75 -59.72 24.24
CA LYS A 847 20.18 -59.34 24.26
C LYS A 847 20.76 -59.48 25.67
N PHE A 848 20.09 -58.93 26.69
CA PHE A 848 20.55 -59.05 28.08
C PHE A 848 20.53 -60.48 28.60
N GLN A 849 19.60 -61.32 28.13
CA GLN A 849 19.60 -62.75 28.44
C GLN A 849 20.86 -63.44 27.89
N ARG A 850 21.21 -63.20 26.62
CA ARG A 850 22.44 -63.73 26.00
C ARG A 850 23.71 -63.28 26.73
N ASP A 851 23.73 -62.03 27.20
CA ASP A 851 24.82 -61.47 28.00
C ASP A 851 24.83 -61.97 29.46
N LYS A 852 23.94 -62.92 29.83
CA LYS A 852 23.76 -63.47 31.19
C LYS A 852 23.40 -62.42 32.26
N LYS A 853 22.87 -61.26 31.83
CA LYS A 853 22.40 -60.16 32.69
C LYS A 853 20.89 -60.31 32.98
N ILE A 854 20.54 -61.43 33.60
CA ILE A 854 19.15 -61.90 33.76
C ILE A 854 18.22 -60.88 34.46
N PHE A 855 18.69 -60.17 35.49
CA PHE A 855 17.88 -59.15 36.18
C PHE A 855 17.38 -58.03 35.26
N LYS A 856 18.24 -57.54 34.35
CA LYS A 856 17.85 -56.51 33.36
C LYS A 856 16.96 -57.10 32.27
N ALA A 857 17.21 -58.34 31.86
CA ALA A 857 16.38 -59.02 30.88
C ALA A 857 14.91 -59.13 31.35
N VAL A 858 14.70 -59.48 32.63
CA VAL A 858 13.37 -59.52 33.26
C VAL A 858 12.70 -58.14 33.23
N GLU A 859 13.43 -57.08 33.59
CA GLU A 859 12.91 -55.72 33.63
C GLU A 859 12.36 -55.28 32.26
N PHE A 860 13.15 -55.45 31.20
CA PHE A 860 12.73 -55.09 29.83
C PHE A 860 11.59 -55.98 29.30
N ALA A 861 11.57 -57.27 29.66
CA ALA A 861 10.47 -58.15 29.29
C ALA A 861 9.13 -57.72 29.94
N ASN A 862 9.17 -57.27 31.20
CA ASN A 862 7.99 -56.73 31.88
C ASN A 862 7.55 -55.38 31.31
N GLN A 863 8.49 -54.49 30.97
CA GLN A 863 8.17 -53.23 30.29
C GLN A 863 7.49 -53.46 28.93
N ALA A 864 7.97 -54.43 28.15
CA ALA A 864 7.30 -54.84 26.91
C ALA A 864 5.89 -55.37 27.18
N LEU A 865 5.72 -56.21 28.20
CA LEU A 865 4.44 -56.80 28.57
C LEU A 865 3.41 -55.74 28.98
N ASP A 866 3.82 -54.74 29.75
CA ASP A 866 2.94 -53.64 30.19
C ASP A 866 2.48 -52.79 29.01
N ILE A 867 3.36 -52.54 28.03
CA ILE A 867 2.99 -51.83 26.80
C ILE A 867 1.98 -52.65 26.00
N PHE A 868 2.21 -53.96 25.80
CA PHE A 868 1.26 -54.81 25.09
C PHE A 868 -0.10 -54.91 25.79
N LYS A 869 -0.13 -54.99 27.13
CA LYS A 869 -1.39 -54.94 27.90
C LYS A 869 -2.13 -53.61 27.71
N GLY A 870 -1.40 -52.50 27.64
CA GLY A 870 -1.96 -51.17 27.37
C GLY A 870 -2.51 -51.00 25.95
N LEU A 871 -2.14 -51.87 24.99
CA LEU A 871 -2.65 -51.86 23.61
C LEU A 871 -3.97 -52.64 23.45
N GLY A 872 -4.42 -53.36 24.49
CA GLY A 872 -5.71 -54.04 24.51
C GLY A 872 -5.72 -55.45 23.89
N GLU A 873 -6.92 -56.04 23.79
CA GLU A 873 -7.11 -57.46 23.47
C GLU A 873 -6.67 -57.90 22.07
N LYS A 874 -6.49 -56.95 21.13
CA LYS A 874 -6.00 -57.24 19.77
C LYS A 874 -4.60 -57.86 19.76
N TRP A 875 -3.81 -57.64 20.81
CA TRP A 875 -2.45 -58.15 20.98
C TRP A 875 -2.37 -59.33 21.96
N ALA A 876 -3.49 -60.03 22.22
CA ALA A 876 -3.54 -61.12 23.20
C ALA A 876 -2.51 -62.23 22.94
N ARG A 877 -2.18 -62.50 21.67
CA ARG A 877 -1.18 -63.51 21.31
C ARG A 877 0.23 -63.08 21.74
N GLU A 878 0.60 -61.84 21.43
CA GLU A 878 1.89 -61.26 21.77
C GLU A 878 2.01 -61.06 23.29
N ILE A 879 0.94 -60.65 23.97
CA ILE A 879 0.86 -60.62 25.44
C ILE A 879 1.19 -62.01 26.00
N ALA A 880 0.56 -63.07 25.51
CA ALA A 880 0.81 -64.43 25.98
C ALA A 880 2.25 -64.90 25.70
N GLN A 881 2.82 -64.54 24.56
CA GLN A 881 4.21 -64.88 24.21
C GLN A 881 5.23 -64.15 25.10
N VAL A 882 5.06 -62.83 25.30
CA VAL A 882 5.95 -62.04 26.17
C VAL A 882 5.77 -62.45 27.62
N GLN A 883 4.56 -62.74 28.07
CA GLN A 883 4.30 -63.23 29.42
C GLN A 883 4.97 -64.58 29.68
N LYS A 884 4.93 -65.50 28.71
CA LYS A 884 5.68 -66.76 28.79
C LYS A 884 7.18 -66.49 28.85
N PHE A 885 7.71 -65.64 27.98
CA PHE A 885 9.13 -65.28 27.96
C PHE A 885 9.60 -64.63 29.28
N ALA A 886 8.81 -63.70 29.83
CA ALA A 886 9.08 -63.08 31.13
C ALA A 886 9.06 -64.11 32.26
N SER A 887 8.14 -65.08 32.23
CA SER A 887 8.09 -66.15 33.24
C SER A 887 9.30 -67.10 33.19
N GLU A 888 9.82 -67.40 32.00
CA GLU A 888 11.04 -68.18 31.81
C GLU A 888 12.26 -67.44 32.37
N LEU A 889 12.37 -66.14 32.09
CA LEU A 889 13.43 -65.28 32.63
C LEU A 889 13.36 -65.16 34.16
N GLU A 890 12.16 -65.11 34.74
CA GLU A 890 12.00 -65.05 36.21
C GLU A 890 12.42 -66.37 36.87
N GLN A 891 12.13 -67.52 36.26
CA GLN A 891 12.64 -68.81 36.73
C GLN A 891 14.17 -68.88 36.65
N GLU A 892 14.77 -68.37 35.57
CA GLU A 892 16.22 -68.28 35.42
C GLU A 892 16.85 -67.34 36.47
N LYS A 893 16.18 -66.22 36.77
CA LYS A 893 16.56 -65.30 37.83
C LYS A 893 16.53 -65.98 39.19
N GLN A 894 15.47 -66.71 39.53
CA GLN A 894 15.35 -67.46 40.78
C GLN A 894 16.46 -68.51 40.92
N ARG A 895 16.76 -69.28 39.87
CA ARG A 895 17.89 -70.23 39.87
C ARG A 895 19.22 -69.53 40.13
N LYS A 896 19.43 -68.36 39.52
CA LYS A 896 20.64 -67.56 39.72
C LYS A 896 20.72 -67.01 41.14
N GLU A 897 19.61 -66.54 41.71
CA GLU A 897 19.52 -66.09 43.09
C GLU A 897 19.78 -67.22 44.09
N GLU A 898 19.23 -68.42 43.85
CA GLU A 898 19.52 -69.62 44.64
C GLU A 898 21.00 -70.02 44.56
N LEU A 899 21.60 -69.94 43.38
CA LEU A 899 23.02 -70.23 43.19
C LEU A 899 23.90 -69.20 43.89
N ILE A 900 23.54 -67.91 43.83
CA ILE A 900 24.18 -66.86 44.62
C ILE A 900 23.99 -67.10 46.12
N LYS A 901 22.80 -67.55 46.55
CA LYS A 901 22.52 -67.87 47.95
C LYS A 901 23.38 -69.02 48.45
N LYS A 902 23.46 -70.13 47.69
CA LYS A 902 24.32 -71.28 47.97
C LYS A 902 25.81 -70.90 47.99
N LEU A 903 26.25 -70.04 47.06
CA LEU A 903 27.62 -69.49 47.06
C LEU A 903 27.90 -68.65 48.32
N LYS A 904 26.91 -67.90 48.81
CA LYS A 904 27.03 -67.09 50.03
C LYS A 904 26.98 -67.93 51.31
N THR A 905 26.24 -69.04 51.33
CA THR A 905 26.16 -69.94 52.49
C THR A 905 27.30 -70.95 52.55
N GLY A 906 28.09 -71.08 51.46
CA GLY A 906 29.20 -72.04 51.38
C GLY A 906 28.75 -73.48 51.08
N ASP A 907 27.49 -73.67 50.67
CA ASP A 907 26.90 -74.99 50.37
C ASP A 907 27.16 -75.45 48.92
N LEU A 908 28.07 -74.79 48.20
CA LEU A 908 28.31 -74.97 46.75
C LEU A 908 29.71 -75.48 46.44
#